data_AF-A0A928FAW9-F1
#
_entry.id   AF-A0A928FAW9-F1
#
_cell.length_a   1.000
_cell.length_b   1.000
_cell.length_c   1.000
_cell.angle_alpha   90.00
_cell.angle_beta   90.00
_cell.angle_gamma   90.00
#
_symmetry.space_group_name_H-M   'P 1'
#
loop_
_entity.id
_entity.type
_entity.pdbx_description
1 polymer ?
#
loop_
_entity_poly.entity_id
_entity_poly.type
_entity_poly.pdbx_seq_one_letter_code
_entity_poly.pdbx_strand_id
1 'polypeptide(L)'
;MFRIALIQNTSEMRNYSFADLRVPLAEMGFEVAHYTCENITSLCRDLSNGIDCVVFVSNSLHDDVIRNYVYSDEFCAAFDKYLEKGAALIMHQHKLAKVAGNPLPFLGDTVEKLEKDYHGANEDEKEKNAFFETAYGKPYFSFPNSVTAEDVLVHAESSPGIPGDYWQVLKYRENTWLPIMTDKYGNSVIQRMAGERRVIFSSVLLDYQQHYALLENLLINLLTNNMSLAVFKDSRENALGFSYFLNHLENMKFYFRHYGAEEKDYMLANIECGVHSGILVGSGMMEKLSEEDRRIIDRNGVKLIKLRHKNTDGDDFFEVHTVDKTSCLNFAKAEIEVQQELAKDPKDSSFLVRADLLSAIMEFKNMGLAQGDYSEKKLRAVLDDAIAHIDDKNGSYDNTYGATCKALWLFYTFLGKNSIFTKAAYEYIKDYDVSRNAAREQLEKYLVLSLFEDDAVEYMKRSCAPVIASVDMSAVNEYDLLMLFRVALMTDDREQLKKLVEFIGENVNATEVRLGIYVAACTTSLLIDAYGKLSDHRDEESLKLCRRIEELLFTLVKHLHVAGAEARRVEERLRIACALYKFENITAFPVADLAELLYKTGTFPNAKRMHENYLNTYQQARVEKDTLKAEKQTLTETVSELNEKMEKLRTETNLTKPYKPAFYIALSLLVVALYFVVYLVIMLLDTDPHLFTTLFNKAIESWPAFFGVLIIPLVKFIFDHQIKKRKK
;
A
#
# COMPACT_ATOMS: atom_id res chain seq x y z
N MET A 1 8.88 -1.30 12.57
CA MET A 1 10.30 -1.36 13.01
C MET A 1 11.01 -0.09 12.56
N PHE A 2 11.80 0.55 13.43
CA PHE A 2 12.50 1.79 13.08
C PHE A 2 13.82 1.49 12.37
N ARG A 3 14.15 2.31 11.36
CA ARG A 3 15.35 2.19 10.53
C ARG A 3 16.38 3.25 10.92
N ILE A 4 17.56 2.79 11.34
CA ILE A 4 18.67 3.63 11.80
C ILE A 4 19.75 3.68 10.73
N ALA A 5 20.13 4.89 10.30
CA ALA A 5 21.37 5.11 9.58
C ALA A 5 22.52 5.24 10.58
N LEU A 6 23.34 4.21 10.68
CA LEU A 6 24.47 4.14 11.61
C LEU A 6 25.76 4.56 10.89
N ILE A 7 26.32 5.71 11.28
CA ILE A 7 27.54 6.26 10.68
C ILE A 7 28.73 5.92 11.60
N GLN A 8 29.67 5.11 11.11
CA GLN A 8 30.83 4.63 11.88
C GLN A 8 32.15 4.85 11.16
N ASN A 9 33.21 5.04 11.95
CA ASN A 9 34.58 5.10 11.45
C ASN A 9 35.17 3.69 11.34
N THR A 10 35.49 3.27 10.13
CA THR A 10 36.04 1.92 9.85
C THR A 10 37.34 1.63 10.61
N SER A 11 38.21 2.63 10.81
CA SER A 11 39.46 2.46 11.54
C SER A 11 39.22 2.21 13.03
N GLU A 12 38.27 2.94 13.62
CA GLU A 12 37.89 2.74 15.03
C GLU A 12 37.25 1.37 15.23
N MET A 13 36.34 0.94 14.34
CA MET A 13 35.72 -0.40 14.39
C MET A 13 36.75 -1.54 14.32
N ARG A 14 37.81 -1.38 13.51
CA ARG A 14 38.88 -2.38 13.39
C ARG A 14 39.75 -2.46 14.64
N ASN A 15 39.99 -1.33 15.29
CA ASN A 15 40.85 -1.24 16.47
C ASN A 15 40.09 -1.58 17.76
N TYR A 16 38.79 -1.32 17.81
CA TYR A 16 37.92 -1.50 18.96
C TYR A 16 36.67 -2.27 18.52
N SER A 17 36.71 -3.59 18.62
CA SER A 17 35.55 -4.44 18.25
C SER A 17 34.29 -4.10 19.05
N PHE A 18 34.45 -3.59 20.27
CA PHE A 18 33.34 -3.14 21.13
C PHE A 18 32.71 -1.80 20.68
N ALA A 19 33.31 -1.07 19.73
CA ALA A 19 32.74 0.15 19.15
C ALA A 19 31.77 -0.14 17.98
N ASP A 20 31.60 -1.40 17.58
CA ASP A 20 30.67 -1.81 16.54
C ASP A 20 29.24 -1.95 17.09
N LEU A 21 28.36 -1.02 16.76
CA LEU A 21 26.99 -0.98 17.26
C LEU A 21 25.98 -1.75 16.39
N ARG A 22 26.40 -2.38 15.29
CA ARG A 22 25.46 -3.05 14.38
C ARG A 22 24.71 -4.19 15.07
N VAL A 23 25.41 -5.01 15.85
CA VAL A 23 24.82 -6.13 16.57
C VAL A 23 23.94 -5.64 17.73
N PRO A 24 24.41 -4.78 18.65
CA PRO A 24 23.56 -4.26 19.73
C PRO A 24 22.28 -3.59 19.24
N LEU A 25 22.34 -2.77 18.18
CA LEU A 25 21.15 -2.10 17.65
C LEU A 25 20.16 -3.08 17.00
N ALA A 26 20.66 -4.14 16.34
CA ALA A 26 19.80 -5.18 15.81
C ALA A 26 19.13 -6.01 16.93
N GLU A 27 19.86 -6.29 18.01
CA GLU A 27 19.33 -6.96 19.22
C GLU A 27 18.25 -6.13 19.92
N MET A 28 18.37 -4.79 19.91
CA MET A 28 17.32 -3.86 20.35
C MET A 28 16.12 -3.77 19.40
N GLY A 29 16.14 -4.49 18.26
CA GLY A 29 15.04 -4.52 17.31
C GLY A 29 15.03 -3.36 16.30
N PHE A 30 16.17 -2.72 16.03
CA PHE A 30 16.29 -1.70 14.99
C PHE A 30 16.78 -2.29 13.67
N GLU A 31 16.27 -1.77 12.54
CA GLU A 31 16.83 -2.06 11.21
C GLU A 31 18.04 -1.15 10.99
N VAL A 32 19.24 -1.70 10.79
CA VAL A 32 20.48 -0.92 10.71
C VAL A 32 20.95 -0.79 9.26
N ALA A 33 20.96 0.43 8.74
CA ALA A 33 21.65 0.81 7.51
C ALA A 33 23.03 1.38 7.88
N HIS A 34 24.10 0.67 7.52
CA HIS A 34 25.46 1.01 7.94
C HIS A 34 26.20 1.88 6.93
N TYR A 35 26.77 2.99 7.41
CA TYR A 35 27.52 3.96 6.61
C TYR A 35 28.93 4.16 7.15
N THR A 36 29.91 4.07 6.26
CA THR A 36 31.35 4.29 6.51
C THR A 36 31.92 5.18 5.41
N CYS A 37 33.23 5.47 5.45
CA CYS A 37 33.91 6.21 4.39
C CYS A 37 33.76 5.61 2.98
N GLU A 38 33.44 4.32 2.86
CA GLU A 38 33.28 3.63 1.58
C GLU A 38 31.95 3.95 0.88
N ASN A 39 30.90 4.28 1.64
CA ASN A 39 29.54 4.42 1.11
C ASN A 39 28.77 5.65 1.64
N ILE A 40 29.39 6.51 2.45
CA ILE A 40 28.74 7.68 3.06
C ILE A 40 28.03 8.59 2.02
N THR A 41 28.52 8.62 0.78
CA THR A 41 27.96 9.43 -0.29
C THR A 41 26.53 9.05 -0.69
N SER A 42 26.07 7.83 -0.39
CA SER A 42 24.69 7.43 -0.64
C SER A 42 23.70 7.90 0.43
N LEU A 43 24.18 8.39 1.57
CA LEU A 43 23.35 8.74 2.72
C LEU A 43 22.27 9.77 2.37
N CYS A 44 22.58 10.86 1.65
CA CYS A 44 21.58 11.86 1.27
C CYS A 44 20.38 11.26 0.52
N ARG A 45 20.64 10.35 -0.42
CA ARG A 45 19.60 9.64 -1.14
C ARG A 45 18.78 8.78 -0.18
N ASP A 46 19.45 8.09 0.73
CA ASP A 46 18.81 7.14 1.63
C ASP A 46 18.03 7.84 2.77
N LEU A 47 18.40 9.08 3.17
CA LEU A 47 17.60 9.94 4.06
C LEU A 47 16.19 10.17 3.53
N SER A 48 16.02 10.20 2.20
CA SER A 48 14.71 10.31 1.57
C SER A 48 13.94 8.98 1.48
N ASN A 49 14.60 7.85 1.76
CA ASN A 49 14.09 6.48 1.61
C ASN A 49 13.84 5.79 2.97
N GLY A 50 13.18 6.48 3.90
CA GLY A 50 12.61 5.86 5.09
C GLY A 50 13.58 5.57 6.24
N ILE A 51 14.70 6.30 6.35
CA ILE A 51 15.51 6.37 7.57
C ILE A 51 14.73 7.14 8.64
N ASP A 52 14.59 6.58 9.84
CA ASP A 52 13.86 7.20 10.96
C ASP A 52 14.80 7.97 11.89
N CYS A 53 16.05 7.50 12.08
CA CYS A 53 17.08 8.16 12.87
C CYS A 53 18.46 8.03 12.24
N VAL A 54 19.27 9.09 12.33
CA VAL A 54 20.69 9.08 11.99
C VAL A 54 21.53 9.07 13.26
N VAL A 55 22.37 8.06 13.41
CA VAL A 55 23.25 7.88 14.57
C VAL A 55 24.69 8.10 14.16
N PHE A 56 25.29 9.16 14.68
CA PHE A 56 26.72 9.41 14.60
C PHE A 56 27.39 8.79 15.82
N VAL A 57 28.06 7.66 15.65
CA VAL A 57 28.75 6.98 16.76
C VAL A 57 29.98 7.78 17.22
N SER A 58 30.54 7.40 18.36
CA SER A 58 31.67 8.11 18.93
C SER A 58 32.85 8.15 17.95
N ASN A 59 33.41 9.34 17.73
CA ASN A 59 34.51 9.60 16.80
C ASN A 59 34.26 9.23 15.32
N SER A 60 33.00 9.04 14.90
CA SER A 60 32.66 8.83 13.48
C SER A 60 33.19 9.96 12.58
N LEU A 61 33.13 11.21 13.06
CA LEU A 61 33.58 12.41 12.32
C LEU A 61 35.10 12.62 12.35
N HIS A 62 35.86 11.70 12.96
CA HIS A 62 37.31 11.69 12.84
C HIS A 62 37.76 11.20 11.46
N ASP A 63 36.95 10.40 10.76
CA ASP A 63 37.23 10.00 9.38
C ASP A 63 37.07 11.21 8.46
N ASP A 64 38.13 11.57 7.73
CA ASP A 64 38.14 12.75 6.86
C ASP A 64 37.12 12.66 5.72
N VAL A 65 36.85 11.46 5.19
CA VAL A 65 35.89 11.26 4.10
C VAL A 65 34.47 11.48 4.63
N ILE A 66 34.15 10.88 5.78
CA ILE A 66 32.85 11.08 6.43
C ILE A 66 32.67 12.57 6.76
N ARG A 67 33.65 13.19 7.42
CA ARG A 67 33.60 14.59 7.83
C ARG A 67 33.43 15.54 6.65
N ASN A 68 34.23 15.38 5.60
CA ASN A 68 34.15 16.24 4.42
C ASN A 68 32.79 16.09 3.71
N TYR A 69 32.24 14.89 3.66
CA TYR A 69 30.92 14.67 3.08
C TYR A 69 29.81 15.33 3.91
N VAL A 70 29.77 15.09 5.23
CA VAL A 70 28.71 15.66 6.07
C VAL A 70 28.84 17.18 6.26
N TYR A 71 29.99 17.77 5.93
CA TYR A 71 30.19 19.22 5.92
C TYR A 71 29.91 19.84 4.54
N SER A 72 29.56 19.04 3.53
CA SER A 72 29.18 19.57 2.22
C SER A 72 27.85 20.32 2.31
N ASP A 73 27.68 21.34 1.46
CA ASP A 73 26.43 22.11 1.36
C ASP A 73 25.24 21.21 0.98
N GLU A 74 25.48 20.21 0.12
CA GLU A 74 24.48 19.23 -0.28
C GLU A 74 23.96 18.43 0.91
N PHE A 75 24.86 17.87 1.72
CA PHE A 75 24.45 17.13 2.91
C PHE A 75 23.77 18.03 3.93
N CYS A 76 24.32 19.22 4.20
CA CYS A 76 23.74 20.15 5.16
C CYS A 76 22.29 20.50 4.78
N ALA A 77 22.02 20.80 3.50
CA ALA A 77 20.68 21.09 3.02
C ALA A 77 19.74 19.87 3.10
N ALA A 78 20.23 18.68 2.72
CA ALA A 78 19.45 17.45 2.78
C ALA A 78 19.12 17.05 4.23
N PHE A 79 20.08 17.19 5.13
CA PHE A 79 19.96 16.85 6.54
C PHE A 79 19.05 17.83 7.29
N ASP A 80 19.14 19.13 6.98
CA ASP A 80 18.24 20.15 7.54
C ASP A 80 16.77 19.84 7.21
N LYS A 81 16.49 19.49 5.95
CA LYS A 81 15.17 19.05 5.50
C LYS A 81 14.76 17.72 6.14
N TYR A 82 15.68 16.78 6.30
CA TYR A 82 15.44 15.51 6.96
C TYR A 82 14.99 15.72 8.41
N LEU A 83 15.67 16.59 9.17
CA LEU A 83 15.38 16.87 10.57
C LEU A 83 13.99 17.47 10.82
N GLU A 84 13.27 17.94 9.80
CA GLU A 84 11.85 18.32 9.93
C GLU A 84 10.96 17.13 10.35
N LYS A 85 11.37 15.90 10.03
CA LYS A 85 10.59 14.69 10.32
C LYS A 85 11.42 13.59 10.99
N GLY A 86 12.71 13.56 10.74
CA GLY A 86 13.63 12.57 11.24
C GLY A 86 14.11 12.85 12.66
N ALA A 87 15.12 12.10 13.06
CA ALA A 87 15.79 12.22 14.34
C ALA A 87 17.30 12.05 14.16
N ALA A 88 18.09 12.63 15.07
CA ALA A 88 19.53 12.42 15.10
C ALA A 88 20.05 12.20 16.52
N LEU A 89 20.86 11.17 16.70
CA LEU A 89 21.65 10.95 17.91
C LEU A 89 23.12 11.17 17.55
N ILE A 90 23.76 12.11 18.24
CA ILE A 90 25.17 12.41 18.06
C ILE A 90 25.89 12.03 19.34
N MET A 91 26.70 10.99 19.26
CA MET A 91 27.56 10.55 20.35
C MET A 91 28.86 11.35 20.39
N HIS A 92 29.64 11.12 21.42
CA HIS A 92 30.87 11.84 21.75
C HIS A 92 31.89 11.95 20.58
N GLN A 93 32.34 13.16 20.23
CA GLN A 93 33.27 13.43 19.10
C GLN A 93 34.63 14.01 19.54
N HIS A 94 35.52 13.16 20.06
CA HIS A 94 36.73 13.58 20.82
C HIS A 94 37.65 14.51 20.05
N LYS A 95 37.81 14.23 18.77
CA LYS A 95 38.79 14.90 17.91
C LYS A 95 38.23 16.16 17.24
N LEU A 96 36.95 16.49 17.46
CA LEU A 96 36.33 17.73 16.97
C LEU A 96 36.53 18.93 17.90
N ALA A 97 36.90 18.72 19.18
CA ALA A 97 37.15 19.80 20.13
C ALA A 97 38.32 20.75 19.76
N LYS A 98 39.12 20.37 18.75
CA LYS A 98 40.26 21.16 18.25
C LYS A 98 39.97 21.91 16.95
N VAL A 99 38.78 21.73 16.37
CA VAL A 99 38.40 22.36 15.10
C VAL A 99 37.92 23.79 15.37
N ALA A 100 38.45 24.77 14.63
CA ALA A 100 38.02 26.15 14.73
C ALA A 100 36.66 26.37 14.03
N GLY A 101 35.74 27.11 14.66
CA GLY A 101 34.41 27.41 14.11
C GLY A 101 33.30 26.52 14.67
N ASN A 102 32.19 26.39 13.92
CA ASN A 102 31.09 25.50 14.30
C ASN A 102 31.53 24.03 14.12
N PRO A 103 31.60 23.23 15.20
CA PRO A 103 32.06 21.85 15.10
C PRO A 103 31.05 20.92 14.43
N LEU A 104 29.80 21.33 14.20
CA LEU A 104 28.74 20.53 13.59
C LEU A 104 27.88 21.41 12.65
N PRO A 105 28.44 21.86 11.52
CA PRO A 105 27.77 22.80 10.61
C PRO A 105 26.45 22.26 10.03
N PHE A 106 26.32 20.94 9.87
CA PHE A 106 25.11 20.29 9.36
C PHE A 106 23.88 20.39 10.28
N LEU A 107 24.03 20.88 11.52
CA LEU A 107 22.90 21.16 12.42
C LEU A 107 22.31 22.57 12.25
N GLY A 108 22.89 23.38 11.35
CA GLY A 108 22.46 24.74 11.00
C GLY A 108 23.05 25.80 11.93
N ASP A 109 22.78 25.69 13.24
CA ASP A 109 23.37 26.44 14.36
C ASP A 109 22.92 25.77 15.65
N THR A 110 23.72 25.80 16.75
CA THR A 110 23.34 25.74 18.20
C THR A 110 24.22 24.93 19.16
N VAL A 111 25.31 24.27 18.73
CA VAL A 111 26.39 23.87 19.66
C VAL A 111 27.50 24.91 19.55
N GLU A 112 27.66 25.74 20.58
CA GLU A 112 28.57 26.90 20.51
C GLU A 112 30.04 26.45 20.49
N LYS A 113 30.36 25.42 21.26
CA LYS A 113 31.72 24.88 21.33
C LYS A 113 31.74 23.48 21.93
N LEU A 114 32.60 22.63 21.38
CA LEU A 114 33.05 21.38 22.00
C LEU A 114 34.40 21.64 22.67
N GLU A 115 34.50 21.49 23.98
CA GLU A 115 35.77 21.58 24.71
C GLU A 115 36.18 20.20 25.22
N LYS A 116 37.44 19.86 25.02
CA LYS A 116 38.04 18.70 25.67
C LYS A 116 38.51 19.17 27.04
N ASP A 117 37.91 18.64 28.10
CA ASP A 117 38.50 18.75 29.42
C ASP A 117 39.36 17.51 29.69
N TYR A 118 40.49 17.70 30.38
CA TYR A 118 41.40 16.61 30.75
C TYR A 118 41.57 16.65 32.25
N HIS A 119 40.65 16.01 32.96
CA HIS A 119 40.80 15.84 34.38
C HIS A 119 41.88 14.78 34.60
N GLY A 120 43.07 15.25 34.98
CA GLY A 120 44.20 14.37 35.28
C GLY A 120 43.86 13.43 36.44
N ALA A 121 44.58 12.32 36.54
CA ALA A 121 44.41 11.31 37.59
C ALA A 121 44.53 11.81 39.06
N ASN A 122 44.80 13.10 39.28
CA ASN A 122 45.15 13.72 40.57
C ASN A 122 44.09 14.66 41.16
N GLU A 123 42.86 14.73 40.62
CA GLU A 123 41.78 15.48 41.29
C GLU A 123 41.14 14.67 42.43
N ASP A 124 40.73 15.38 43.50
CA ASP A 124 40.18 14.81 44.74
C ASP A 124 39.01 13.84 44.46
N GLU A 125 39.18 12.58 44.85
CA GLU A 125 38.20 11.48 44.62
C GLU A 125 36.80 11.78 45.16
N LYS A 126 36.67 12.65 46.16
CA LYS A 126 35.39 13.00 46.79
C LYS A 126 34.55 13.99 45.99
N GLU A 127 35.15 14.66 45.03
CA GLU A 127 34.48 15.65 44.20
C GLU A 127 34.06 15.11 42.82
N LYS A 128 34.47 13.89 42.44
CA LYS A 128 34.33 13.40 41.07
C LYS A 128 32.89 13.07 40.61
N ASN A 129 31.94 12.84 41.51
CA ASN A 129 30.99 11.75 41.23
C ASN A 129 29.50 12.06 41.48
N ALA A 130 28.88 12.95 40.71
CA ALA A 130 27.42 12.93 40.61
C ALA A 130 26.93 13.53 39.29
N PHE A 131 26.47 12.66 38.39
CA PHE A 131 25.49 13.08 37.39
C PHE A 131 24.16 13.32 38.10
N PHE A 132 23.49 14.40 37.76
CA PHE A 132 22.14 14.66 38.24
C PHE A 132 21.15 14.54 37.09
N GLU A 133 20.12 13.72 37.31
CA GLU A 133 18.96 13.70 36.44
C GLU A 133 18.25 15.04 36.52
N THR A 134 17.99 15.64 35.37
CA THR A 134 17.14 16.83 35.34
C THR A 134 15.68 16.43 35.35
N ALA A 135 14.78 17.38 35.63
CA ALA A 135 13.34 17.14 35.52
C ALA A 135 12.90 16.64 34.12
N TYR A 136 13.66 17.01 33.07
CA TYR A 136 13.44 16.58 31.68
C TYR A 136 14.02 15.20 31.36
N GLY A 137 14.94 14.71 32.20
CA GLY A 137 15.64 13.45 31.98
C GLY A 137 14.81 12.20 32.34
N LYS A 138 13.80 12.32 33.19
CA LYS A 138 13.09 11.15 33.76
C LYS A 138 12.61 10.11 32.73
N PRO A 139 12.02 10.46 31.57
CA PRO A 139 11.66 9.47 30.54
C PRO A 139 12.87 8.70 29.97
N TYR A 140 14.01 9.38 29.83
CA TYR A 140 15.26 8.83 29.28
C TYR A 140 15.99 7.89 30.26
N PHE A 141 15.65 7.94 31.54
CA PHE A 141 16.21 7.06 32.57
C PHE A 141 15.26 5.91 32.93
N SER A 142 13.97 6.04 32.67
CA SER A 142 12.96 5.05 33.09
C SER A 142 12.57 4.06 31.99
N PHE A 143 12.80 4.39 30.71
CA PHE A 143 12.18 3.66 29.61
C PHE A 143 13.05 3.51 28.34
N PRO A 144 13.10 2.30 27.72
CA PRO A 144 12.46 1.06 28.16
C PRO A 144 13.17 0.35 29.32
N ASN A 145 14.38 0.77 29.67
CA ASN A 145 15.17 0.21 30.76
C ASN A 145 15.21 1.18 31.95
N SER A 146 15.19 0.64 33.17
CA SER A 146 15.43 1.43 34.37
C SER A 146 16.94 1.62 34.54
N VAL A 147 17.40 2.86 34.37
CA VAL A 147 18.79 3.30 34.52
C VAL A 147 18.80 4.45 35.50
N THR A 148 19.74 4.48 36.43
CA THR A 148 19.97 5.65 37.28
C THR A 148 21.22 6.40 36.85
N ALA A 149 21.31 7.69 37.15
CA ALA A 149 22.55 8.45 36.94
C ALA A 149 23.77 7.84 37.66
N GLU A 150 23.56 7.17 38.80
CA GLU A 150 24.59 6.44 39.53
C GLU A 150 25.06 5.20 38.75
N ASP A 151 24.13 4.44 38.16
CA ASP A 151 24.48 3.26 37.35
C ASP A 151 25.34 3.66 36.16
N VAL A 152 25.02 4.79 35.51
CA VAL A 152 25.81 5.33 34.40
C VAL A 152 27.23 5.63 34.86
N LEU A 153 27.42 6.18 36.06
CA LEU A 153 28.73 6.51 36.62
C LEU A 153 29.54 5.27 37.06
N VAL A 154 28.90 4.29 37.67
CA VAL A 154 29.58 3.05 38.11
C VAL A 154 29.97 2.20 36.90
N HIS A 155 29.07 2.04 35.93
CA HIS A 155 29.30 1.26 34.71
C HIS A 155 30.37 1.90 33.84
N ALA A 156 30.34 3.22 33.80
CA ALA A 156 31.43 4.03 33.34
C ALA A 156 32.76 3.56 33.98
N GLU A 157 32.98 3.81 35.27
CA GLU A 157 34.27 3.61 35.93
C GLU A 157 34.80 2.19 35.78
N SER A 158 33.90 1.21 35.73
CA SER A 158 34.21 -0.21 35.64
C SER A 158 34.21 -0.77 34.21
N SER A 159 34.00 0.06 33.18
CA SER A 159 33.82 -0.42 31.81
C SER A 159 35.05 -1.16 31.28
N PRO A 160 34.90 -2.36 30.69
CA PRO A 160 36.03 -3.14 30.18
C PRO A 160 36.65 -2.59 28.88
N GLY A 161 35.95 -1.68 28.18
CA GLY A 161 36.41 -1.09 26.92
C GLY A 161 37.41 0.04 27.17
N ILE A 162 36.93 1.15 27.73
CA ILE A 162 37.74 2.31 28.13
C ILE A 162 37.24 2.82 29.50
N PRO A 163 37.78 2.29 30.61
CA PRO A 163 37.42 2.75 31.95
C PRO A 163 37.97 4.16 32.18
N GLY A 164 37.18 5.04 32.81
CA GLY A 164 37.66 6.35 33.26
C GLY A 164 37.62 7.49 32.24
N ASP A 165 37.28 7.22 30.98
CA ASP A 165 37.20 8.24 29.92
C ASP A 165 35.75 8.72 29.74
N TYR A 166 35.42 9.97 30.11
CA TYR A 166 34.05 10.54 30.02
C TYR A 166 33.97 11.91 29.36
N TRP A 167 35.10 12.52 29.04
CA TRP A 167 35.22 13.97 29.18
C TRP A 167 35.08 14.71 27.85
N GLN A 168 33.86 15.17 27.57
CA GLN A 168 33.59 16.28 26.67
C GLN A 168 32.67 17.28 27.34
N VAL A 169 33.19 18.47 27.58
CA VAL A 169 32.37 19.59 28.06
C VAL A 169 31.65 20.18 26.86
N LEU A 170 30.33 20.19 26.95
CA LEU A 170 29.45 20.76 25.94
C LEU A 170 29.09 22.18 26.35
N LYS A 171 29.51 23.17 25.55
CA LYS A 171 28.99 24.53 25.67
C LYS A 171 27.85 24.72 24.68
N TYR A 172 26.66 24.89 25.22
CA TYR A 172 25.42 25.06 24.49
C TYR A 172 24.62 26.23 25.04
N ARG A 173 23.72 26.78 24.23
CA ARG A 173 22.76 27.79 24.70
C ARG A 173 21.57 27.11 25.38
N GLU A 174 21.35 27.40 26.65
CA GLU A 174 20.24 26.85 27.45
C GLU A 174 18.85 27.16 26.87
N ASN A 175 18.71 28.22 26.07
CA ASN A 175 17.47 28.55 25.38
C ASN A 175 17.23 27.73 24.10
N THR A 176 18.16 26.84 23.74
CA THR A 176 18.05 25.99 22.54
C THR A 176 18.23 24.51 22.84
N TRP A 177 18.88 24.17 23.95
CA TRP A 177 19.06 22.78 24.38
C TRP A 177 18.60 22.61 25.82
N LEU A 178 17.91 21.50 26.08
CA LEU A 178 17.56 21.04 27.41
C LEU A 178 18.56 19.97 27.85
N PRO A 179 19.16 20.11 29.03
CA PRO A 179 19.90 19.02 29.63
C PRO A 179 18.94 17.88 29.99
N ILE A 180 19.26 16.66 29.55
CA ILE A 180 18.68 15.40 30.02
C ILE A 180 19.40 15.00 31.30
N MET A 181 20.73 15.03 31.26
CA MET A 181 21.63 14.70 32.36
C MET A 181 22.80 15.68 32.34
N THR A 182 23.20 16.19 33.51
CA THR A 182 24.35 17.08 33.67
C THR A 182 25.12 16.71 34.90
N ASP A 183 26.44 16.78 34.85
CA ASP A 183 27.27 16.85 36.04
C ASP A 183 27.62 18.31 36.39
N LYS A 184 28.35 18.50 37.50
CA LYS A 184 28.80 19.84 37.94
C LYS A 184 29.91 20.44 37.07
N TYR A 185 30.50 19.68 36.15
CA TYR A 185 31.60 20.08 35.27
C TYR A 185 31.13 20.47 33.86
N GLY A 186 29.84 20.29 33.57
CA GLY A 186 29.24 20.63 32.26
C GLY A 186 29.24 19.48 31.26
N ASN A 187 29.62 18.26 31.67
CA ASN A 187 29.35 17.06 30.86
C ASN A 187 27.84 16.82 30.84
N SER A 188 27.29 16.66 29.65
CA SER A 188 25.85 16.68 29.47
C SER A 188 25.36 15.71 28.40
N VAL A 189 24.23 15.09 28.65
CA VAL A 189 23.35 14.61 27.57
C VAL A 189 22.32 15.70 27.37
N ILE A 190 22.19 16.21 26.15
CA ILE A 190 21.32 17.35 25.84
C ILE A 190 20.39 17.03 24.68
N GLN A 191 19.18 17.57 24.72
CA GLN A 191 18.17 17.50 23.67
C GLN A 191 17.85 18.88 23.14
N ARG A 192 17.64 19.03 21.83
CA ARG A 192 17.27 20.31 21.22
C ARG A 192 15.82 20.70 21.54
N MET A 193 15.58 21.95 21.93
CA MET A 193 14.24 22.52 22.23
C MET A 193 13.46 23.00 21.00
N ALA A 194 14.15 23.40 19.94
CA ALA A 194 13.57 24.25 18.91
C ALA A 194 12.92 23.45 17.76
N GLY A 195 11.58 23.56 17.65
CA GLY A 195 10.79 23.05 16.53
C GLY A 195 10.55 21.53 16.56
N GLU A 196 10.06 20.97 15.46
CA GLU A 196 9.87 19.50 15.31
C GLU A 196 11.19 18.71 15.19
N ARG A 197 12.34 19.38 15.33
CA ARG A 197 13.67 18.80 15.09
C ARG A 197 14.16 18.04 16.31
N ARG A 198 14.22 16.71 16.17
CA ARG A 198 14.58 15.79 17.26
C ARG A 198 16.07 15.47 17.18
N VAL A 199 16.86 16.13 18.02
CA VAL A 199 18.30 15.89 18.11
C VAL A 199 18.69 15.69 19.57
N ILE A 200 19.40 14.60 19.85
CA ILE A 200 20.10 14.39 21.11
C ILE A 200 21.60 14.40 20.83
N PHE A 201 22.33 15.10 21.67
CA PHE A 201 23.78 15.04 21.72
C PHE A 201 24.19 14.46 23.07
N SER A 202 25.08 13.47 23.06
CA SER A 202 25.63 12.86 24.27
C SER A 202 27.14 13.09 24.33
N SER A 203 27.62 13.73 25.41
CA SER A 203 29.05 13.71 25.74
C SER A 203 29.50 12.39 26.38
N VAL A 204 28.57 11.53 26.80
CA VAL A 204 28.89 10.21 27.34
C VAL A 204 29.28 9.26 26.21
N LEU A 205 30.32 8.45 26.44
CA LEU A 205 30.81 7.39 25.54
C LEU A 205 29.88 6.15 25.55
N LEU A 206 28.64 6.34 25.09
CA LEU A 206 27.59 5.32 25.15
C LEU A 206 27.97 3.98 24.49
N ASP A 207 28.67 4.04 23.38
CA ASP A 207 29.11 2.91 22.59
C ASP A 207 30.40 2.27 23.13
N TYR A 208 31.46 3.06 23.31
CA TYR A 208 32.77 2.55 23.74
C TYR A 208 32.73 1.95 25.15
N GLN A 209 31.82 2.44 26.01
CA GLN A 209 31.62 1.91 27.35
C GLN A 209 30.41 1.00 27.47
N GLN A 210 29.71 0.75 26.37
CA GLN A 210 28.61 -0.21 26.28
C GLN A 210 27.44 0.12 27.22
N HIS A 211 27.07 1.40 27.31
CA HIS A 211 25.86 1.88 28.00
C HIS A 211 24.61 1.57 27.18
N TYR A 212 24.40 0.31 26.81
CA TYR A 212 23.36 -0.10 25.86
C TYR A 212 21.95 0.17 26.38
N ALA A 213 21.70 0.03 27.69
CA ALA A 213 20.41 0.33 28.30
C ALA A 213 20.06 1.83 28.15
N LEU A 214 21.00 2.73 28.44
CA LEU A 214 20.82 4.16 28.26
C LEU A 214 20.73 4.53 26.77
N LEU A 215 21.54 3.90 25.91
CA LEU A 215 21.47 4.09 24.47
C LEU A 215 20.09 3.76 23.90
N GLU A 216 19.53 2.62 24.31
CA GLU A 216 18.18 2.21 23.92
C GLU A 216 17.13 3.20 24.41
N ASN A 217 17.21 3.63 25.68
CA ASN A 217 16.32 4.65 26.22
C ASN A 217 16.37 5.95 25.41
N LEU A 218 17.58 6.45 25.09
CA LEU A 218 17.75 7.67 24.31
C LEU A 218 17.16 7.50 22.91
N LEU A 219 17.41 6.39 22.23
CA LEU A 219 16.90 6.13 20.87
C LEU A 219 15.39 6.03 20.83
N ILE A 220 14.78 5.24 21.71
CA ILE A 220 13.32 5.06 21.76
C ILE A 220 12.64 6.38 22.08
N ASN A 221 13.09 7.10 23.11
CA ASN A 221 12.51 8.39 23.48
C ASN A 221 12.71 9.46 22.38
N LEU A 222 13.85 9.44 21.68
CA LEU A 222 14.09 10.31 20.52
C LEU A 222 13.16 10.00 19.34
N LEU A 223 13.01 8.71 18.99
CA LEU A 223 12.17 8.24 17.88
C LEU A 223 10.68 8.44 18.14
N THR A 224 10.27 8.36 19.41
CA THR A 224 8.86 8.49 19.84
C THR A 224 8.52 9.88 20.37
N ASN A 225 9.52 10.74 20.54
CA ASN A 225 9.38 12.07 21.14
C ASN A 225 8.76 12.02 22.55
N ASN A 226 9.25 11.09 23.39
CA ASN A 226 8.77 10.82 24.75
C ASN A 226 7.29 10.42 24.83
N MET A 227 6.72 9.88 23.75
CA MET A 227 5.30 9.54 23.69
C MET A 227 5.12 8.14 23.16
N SER A 228 4.77 7.24 24.06
CA SER A 228 4.37 5.88 23.72
C SER A 228 2.96 5.58 24.21
N LEU A 229 2.34 4.54 23.65
CA LEU A 229 1.10 3.97 24.17
C LEU A 229 1.43 2.77 25.07
N ALA A 230 0.87 2.74 26.28
CA ALA A 230 0.89 1.55 27.10
C ALA A 230 -0.25 0.61 26.68
N VAL A 231 0.05 -0.66 26.48
CA VAL A 231 -0.94 -1.68 26.11
C VAL A 231 -1.05 -2.68 27.25
N PHE A 232 -2.04 -2.49 28.11
CA PHE A 232 -2.30 -3.32 29.28
C PHE A 232 -3.24 -4.46 28.90
N LYS A 233 -2.70 -5.65 28.63
CA LYS A 233 -3.44 -6.79 28.10
C LYS A 233 -3.09 -8.09 28.84
N ASP A 234 -4.00 -9.05 28.85
CA ASP A 234 -3.67 -10.39 29.33
C ASP A 234 -2.82 -11.11 28.26
N SER A 235 -1.83 -11.90 28.67
CA SER A 235 -0.98 -12.67 27.72
C SER A 235 -1.79 -13.67 26.89
N ARG A 236 -2.98 -14.05 27.39
CA ARG A 236 -3.93 -14.96 26.72
C ARG A 236 -4.97 -14.24 25.86
N GLU A 237 -4.97 -12.91 25.85
CA GLU A 237 -5.93 -12.11 25.10
C GLU A 237 -5.56 -12.03 23.62
N ASN A 238 -6.36 -12.72 22.79
CA ASN A 238 -6.23 -12.77 21.34
C ASN A 238 -7.47 -12.22 20.63
N ALA A 239 -8.14 -11.22 21.22
CA ALA A 239 -9.29 -10.60 20.57
C ALA A 239 -8.87 -10.05 19.20
N LEU A 240 -9.49 -10.54 18.13
CA LEU A 240 -9.10 -10.26 16.74
C LEU A 240 -8.94 -8.76 16.44
N GLY A 241 -9.89 -7.93 16.91
CA GLY A 241 -9.84 -6.47 16.75
C GLY A 241 -8.71 -5.80 17.54
N PHE A 242 -8.39 -6.31 18.72
CA PHE A 242 -7.28 -5.82 19.55
C PHE A 242 -5.93 -6.12 18.89
N SER A 243 -5.72 -7.34 18.40
CA SER A 243 -4.51 -7.73 17.67
C SER A 243 -4.35 -6.94 16.37
N TYR A 244 -5.43 -6.77 15.60
CA TYR A 244 -5.45 -5.93 14.40
C TYR A 244 -4.99 -4.50 14.69
N PHE A 245 -5.52 -3.88 15.75
CA PHE A 245 -5.16 -2.53 16.16
C PHE A 245 -3.66 -2.39 16.44
N LEU A 246 -3.07 -3.31 17.19
CA LEU A 246 -1.64 -3.27 17.52
C LEU A 246 -0.77 -3.38 16.26
N ASN A 247 -1.10 -4.28 15.35
CA ASN A 247 -0.39 -4.42 14.08
C ASN A 247 -0.55 -3.18 13.20
N HIS A 248 -1.70 -2.52 13.24
CA HIS A 248 -1.89 -1.24 12.55
C HIS A 248 -1.00 -0.14 13.15
N LEU A 249 -0.91 -0.04 14.48
CA LEU A 249 0.04 0.86 15.14
C LEU A 249 1.49 0.54 14.74
N GLU A 250 1.88 -0.73 14.69
CA GLU A 250 3.23 -1.15 14.25
C GLU A 250 3.53 -0.71 12.82
N ASN A 251 2.56 -0.87 11.91
CA ASN A 251 2.68 -0.45 10.51
C ASN A 251 2.79 1.07 10.37
N MET A 252 2.11 1.83 11.23
CA MET A 252 2.26 3.29 11.31
C MET A 252 3.57 3.73 11.99
N LYS A 253 4.40 2.78 12.43
CA LYS A 253 5.57 3.03 13.29
C LYS A 253 5.19 3.79 14.57
N PHE A 254 3.96 3.62 15.04
CA PHE A 254 3.52 4.12 16.33
C PHE A 254 4.03 3.17 17.40
N TYR A 255 4.90 3.67 18.28
CA TYR A 255 5.52 2.84 19.29
C TYR A 255 4.59 2.63 20.49
N PHE A 256 4.45 1.38 20.91
CA PHE A 256 3.71 0.99 22.09
C PHE A 256 4.44 -0.13 22.83
N ARG A 257 4.17 -0.27 24.14
CA ARG A 257 4.71 -1.37 24.95
C ARG A 257 3.60 -2.18 25.58
N HIS A 258 3.75 -3.49 25.54
CA HIS A 258 2.88 -4.41 26.25
C HIS A 258 3.22 -4.46 27.73
N TYR A 259 2.18 -4.47 28.56
CA TYR A 259 2.26 -4.66 29.99
C TYR A 259 1.33 -5.79 30.39
N GLY A 260 1.89 -6.82 31.03
CA GLY A 260 1.13 -7.87 31.71
C GLY A 260 0.56 -7.38 33.05
N ALA A 261 -0.28 -8.19 33.68
CA ALA A 261 -0.85 -7.86 34.99
C ALA A 261 0.23 -7.70 36.07
N GLU A 262 1.30 -8.47 35.96
CA GLU A 262 2.50 -8.47 36.78
C GLU A 262 3.37 -7.23 36.60
N GLU A 263 3.26 -6.53 35.46
CA GLU A 263 4.01 -5.30 35.16
C GLU A 263 3.18 -4.03 35.40
N LYS A 264 1.99 -4.15 36.00
CA LYS A 264 1.08 -3.02 36.25
C LYS A 264 1.76 -1.86 36.97
N ASP A 265 2.50 -2.14 38.04
CA ASP A 265 3.15 -1.09 38.83
C ASP A 265 4.28 -0.40 38.04
N TYR A 266 4.99 -1.17 37.20
CA TYR A 266 6.01 -0.62 36.30
C TYR A 266 5.39 0.24 35.19
N MET A 267 4.22 -0.14 34.66
CA MET A 267 3.44 0.70 33.75
C MET A 267 3.05 2.03 34.40
N LEU A 268 2.52 1.98 35.63
CA LEU A 268 2.09 3.17 36.37
C LEU A 268 3.26 4.10 36.68
N ALA A 269 4.43 3.56 37.07
CA ALA A 269 5.63 4.36 37.26
C ALA A 269 6.06 5.08 35.95
N ASN A 270 5.98 4.42 34.81
CA ASN A 270 6.28 5.03 33.50
C ASN A 270 5.25 6.12 33.13
N ILE A 271 3.98 5.95 33.49
CA ILE A 271 2.93 6.98 33.35
C ILE A 271 3.29 8.22 34.19
N GLU A 272 3.69 8.05 35.44
CA GLU A 272 4.10 9.15 36.33
C GLU A 272 5.37 9.86 35.83
N CYS A 273 6.25 9.14 35.13
CA CYS A 273 7.42 9.71 34.46
C CYS A 273 7.09 10.43 33.15
N GLY A 274 5.84 10.40 32.68
CA GLY A 274 5.42 11.04 31.43
C GLY A 274 5.84 10.29 30.16
N VAL A 275 6.17 9.00 30.26
CA VAL A 275 6.57 8.14 29.12
C VAL A 275 5.39 7.79 28.22
N HIS A 276 4.21 7.61 28.83
CA HIS A 276 3.00 7.21 28.14
C HIS A 276 2.01 8.36 28.01
N SER A 277 1.50 8.55 26.80
CA SER A 277 0.47 9.54 26.50
C SER A 277 -0.96 8.95 26.49
N GLY A 278 -1.06 7.63 26.48
CA GLY A 278 -2.32 6.89 26.53
C GLY A 278 -2.12 5.47 27.01
N ILE A 279 -3.21 4.84 27.46
CA ILE A 279 -3.26 3.43 27.84
C ILE A 279 -4.39 2.77 27.07
N LEU A 280 -4.06 1.69 26.35
CA LEU A 280 -5.01 0.76 25.79
C LEU A 280 -5.21 -0.40 26.76
N VAL A 281 -6.45 -0.63 27.19
CA VAL A 281 -6.75 -1.73 28.12
C VAL A 281 -7.54 -2.82 27.42
N GLY A 282 -7.01 -4.03 27.50
CA GLY A 282 -7.64 -5.24 27.02
C GLY A 282 -8.86 -5.68 27.83
N SER A 283 -9.66 -6.57 27.25
CA SER A 283 -10.86 -7.14 27.86
C SER A 283 -10.53 -7.85 29.18
N GLY A 284 -11.25 -7.50 30.25
CA GLY A 284 -11.03 -8.06 31.60
C GLY A 284 -9.83 -7.50 32.36
N MET A 285 -8.93 -6.73 31.72
CA MET A 285 -7.80 -6.10 32.41
C MET A 285 -8.21 -4.85 33.19
N MET A 286 -9.35 -4.24 32.84
CA MET A 286 -9.91 -3.08 33.55
C MET A 286 -10.22 -3.35 35.02
N GLU A 287 -10.57 -4.58 35.37
CA GLU A 287 -10.87 -5.00 36.75
C GLU A 287 -9.59 -5.13 37.59
N LYS A 288 -8.43 -5.30 36.92
CA LYS A 288 -7.11 -5.35 37.57
C LYS A 288 -6.56 -3.97 37.91
N LEU A 289 -7.19 -2.89 37.42
CA LEU A 289 -6.87 -1.51 37.80
C LEU A 289 -7.74 -1.08 38.98
N SER A 290 -7.11 -0.86 40.13
CA SER A 290 -7.74 -0.32 41.33
C SER A 290 -8.20 1.13 41.14
N GLU A 291 -9.00 1.67 42.06
CA GLU A 291 -9.35 3.10 42.03
C GLU A 291 -8.12 4.01 42.15
N GLU A 292 -7.11 3.59 42.90
CA GLU A 292 -5.86 4.34 43.05
C GLU A 292 -5.07 4.37 41.74
N ASP A 293 -4.96 3.23 41.05
CA ASP A 293 -4.31 3.15 39.74
C ASP A 293 -4.99 4.09 38.73
N ARG A 294 -6.32 4.12 38.71
CA ARG A 294 -7.10 5.02 37.84
C ARG A 294 -6.86 6.50 38.18
N ARG A 295 -6.72 6.84 39.46
CA ARG A 295 -6.36 8.20 39.88
C ARG A 295 -4.97 8.62 39.40
N ILE A 296 -4.00 7.69 39.38
CA ILE A 296 -2.65 7.96 38.83
C ILE A 296 -2.76 8.27 37.33
N ILE A 297 -3.50 7.46 36.58
CA ILE A 297 -3.76 7.65 35.15
C ILE A 297 -4.41 9.02 34.89
N ASP A 298 -5.50 9.32 35.59
CA ASP A 298 -6.26 10.56 35.43
C ASP A 298 -5.44 11.80 35.82
N ARG A 299 -4.67 11.74 36.92
CA ARG A 299 -3.83 12.86 37.41
C ARG A 299 -2.74 13.23 36.41
N ASN A 300 -2.16 12.25 35.73
CA ASN A 300 -1.13 12.47 34.72
C ASN A 300 -1.72 12.81 33.33
N GLY A 301 -3.04 12.98 33.23
CA GLY A 301 -3.73 13.33 31.99
C GLY A 301 -3.65 12.24 30.92
N VAL A 302 -3.33 11.01 31.32
CA VAL A 302 -3.20 9.87 30.42
C VAL A 302 -4.59 9.35 30.07
N LYS A 303 -4.89 9.26 28.78
CA LYS A 303 -6.21 8.81 28.34
C LYS A 303 -6.32 7.28 28.39
N LEU A 304 -7.39 6.81 29.00
CA LEU A 304 -7.78 5.41 29.04
C LEU A 304 -8.64 5.06 27.82
N ILE A 305 -8.15 4.16 26.97
CA ILE A 305 -8.85 3.67 25.77
C ILE A 305 -9.39 2.28 26.06
N LYS A 306 -10.71 2.12 25.98
CA LYS A 306 -11.42 0.85 26.20
C LYS A 306 -11.93 0.32 24.87
N LEU A 307 -11.74 -0.96 24.64
CA LEU A 307 -12.25 -1.68 23.47
C LEU A 307 -13.28 -2.68 23.96
N ARG A 308 -14.58 -2.47 23.67
CA ARG A 308 -15.65 -3.44 24.01
C ARG A 308 -16.04 -4.25 22.77
N HIS A 309 -16.20 -5.56 22.97
CA HIS A 309 -16.94 -6.42 22.06
C HIS A 309 -18.45 -6.16 22.23
N LYS A 310 -19.19 -6.06 21.12
CA LYS A 310 -20.56 -5.53 21.04
C LYS A 310 -21.68 -6.33 21.75
N ASN A 311 -21.38 -7.16 22.75
CA ASN A 311 -22.35 -8.16 23.26
C ASN A 311 -22.84 -7.99 24.71
N THR A 312 -22.63 -6.85 25.40
CA THR A 312 -23.25 -6.65 26.73
C THR A 312 -23.58 -5.18 27.04
N ASP A 313 -24.82 -4.98 27.48
CA ASP A 313 -25.44 -3.72 27.91
C ASP A 313 -24.70 -3.04 29.07
N GLY A 314 -24.75 -1.69 29.10
CA GLY A 314 -24.61 -0.87 30.31
C GLY A 314 -23.38 0.06 30.38
N ASP A 315 -23.69 1.36 30.24
CA ASP A 315 -23.05 2.61 30.68
C ASP A 315 -21.52 2.67 30.94
N ASP A 316 -20.80 3.16 29.94
CA ASP A 316 -20.19 4.51 29.86
C ASP A 316 -19.51 4.57 28.48
N PHE A 317 -20.05 5.42 27.60
CA PHE A 317 -19.97 5.30 26.15
C PHE A 317 -18.71 5.91 25.53
N PHE A 318 -18.10 5.18 24.59
CA PHE A 318 -17.62 5.73 23.30
C PHE A 318 -17.87 4.68 22.22
N GLU A 319 -18.94 4.85 21.46
CA GLU A 319 -19.18 4.14 20.20
C GLU A 319 -18.67 5.06 19.09
N VAL A 320 -17.70 4.58 18.28
CA VAL A 320 -17.31 5.31 17.09
C VAL A 320 -17.06 4.40 15.91
N HIS A 321 -17.65 4.80 14.78
CA HIS A 321 -17.72 4.06 13.53
C HIS A 321 -16.76 4.70 12.52
N THR A 322 -15.71 3.98 12.12
CA THR A 322 -14.95 4.38 10.93
C THR A 322 -14.55 3.17 10.11
N VAL A 323 -15.04 3.13 8.87
CA VAL A 323 -14.48 2.32 7.78
C VAL A 323 -13.10 2.89 7.47
N ASP A 324 -12.07 2.05 7.34
CA ASP A 324 -10.76 2.53 6.88
C ASP A 324 -10.97 3.21 5.52
N LYS A 325 -10.61 4.50 5.45
CA LYS A 325 -10.66 5.25 4.19
C LYS A 325 -9.76 4.61 3.15
N THR A 326 -8.80 3.75 3.51
CA THR A 326 -8.02 2.96 2.54
C THR A 326 -8.89 1.93 1.83
N SER A 327 -9.71 1.15 2.55
CA SER A 327 -10.59 0.13 1.96
C SER A 327 -11.73 0.76 1.15
N CYS A 328 -12.34 1.83 1.65
CA CYS A 328 -13.34 2.60 0.89
C CYS A 328 -12.75 3.36 -0.31
N LEU A 329 -11.52 3.89 -0.22
CA LEU A 329 -10.84 4.56 -1.32
C LEU A 329 -10.34 3.55 -2.35
N ASN A 330 -9.78 2.42 -1.91
CA ASN A 330 -9.43 1.30 -2.78
C ASN A 330 -10.66 0.75 -3.47
N PHE A 331 -11.79 0.66 -2.76
CA PHE A 331 -13.07 0.34 -3.37
C PHE A 331 -13.50 1.40 -4.39
N ALA A 332 -13.48 2.69 -4.06
CA ALA A 332 -13.88 3.75 -5.00
C ALA A 332 -12.96 3.83 -6.23
N LYS A 333 -11.66 3.62 -6.04
CA LYS A 333 -10.66 3.53 -7.13
C LYS A 333 -10.91 2.29 -7.98
N ALA A 334 -11.03 1.12 -7.36
CA ALA A 334 -11.35 -0.11 -8.05
C ALA A 334 -12.70 -0.01 -8.77
N GLU A 335 -13.71 0.64 -8.18
CA GLU A 335 -15.02 0.86 -8.80
C GLU A 335 -14.90 1.75 -10.05
N ILE A 336 -14.10 2.82 -10.01
CA ILE A 336 -13.83 3.66 -11.20
C ILE A 336 -13.13 2.84 -12.29
N GLU A 337 -12.14 2.04 -11.92
CA GLU A 337 -11.40 1.17 -12.84
C GLU A 337 -12.28 0.08 -13.43
N VAL A 338 -13.15 -0.54 -12.62
CA VAL A 338 -14.15 -1.51 -13.11
C VAL A 338 -15.09 -0.83 -14.09
N GLN A 339 -15.55 0.38 -13.79
CA GLN A 339 -16.39 1.15 -14.70
C GLN A 339 -15.68 1.56 -16.00
N GLN A 340 -14.35 1.63 -16.01
CA GLN A 340 -13.54 1.83 -17.21
C GLN A 340 -13.38 0.51 -17.97
N GLU A 341 -13.09 -0.59 -17.27
CA GLU A 341 -12.94 -1.92 -17.85
C GLU A 341 -14.24 -2.39 -18.52
N LEU A 342 -15.38 -2.19 -17.86
CA LEU A 342 -16.72 -2.45 -18.40
C LEU A 342 -17.12 -1.49 -19.54
N ALA A 343 -16.39 -0.39 -19.74
CA ALA A 343 -16.63 0.55 -20.84
C ALA A 343 -15.75 0.29 -22.06
N LYS A 344 -14.73 -0.59 -21.95
CA LYS A 344 -13.95 -1.04 -23.10
C LYS A 344 -14.82 -1.88 -24.05
N ASP A 345 -14.42 -1.95 -25.32
CA ASP A 345 -15.11 -2.82 -26.28
C ASP A 345 -15.08 -4.27 -25.76
N PRO A 346 -16.20 -5.01 -25.79
CA PRO A 346 -16.25 -6.42 -25.42
C PRO A 346 -15.12 -7.28 -26.02
N LYS A 347 -14.60 -6.91 -27.19
CA LYS A 347 -13.48 -7.60 -27.86
C LYS A 347 -12.13 -7.45 -27.17
N ASP A 348 -11.97 -6.44 -26.32
CA ASP A 348 -10.69 -6.10 -25.69
C ASP A 348 -10.51 -6.77 -24.30
N SER A 349 -11.53 -7.45 -23.78
CA SER A 349 -11.46 -8.12 -22.46
C SER A 349 -12.25 -9.43 -22.41
N SER A 350 -11.72 -10.42 -21.68
CA SER A 350 -12.36 -11.72 -21.49
C SER A 350 -13.73 -11.57 -20.80
N PHE A 351 -14.75 -12.26 -21.34
CA PHE A 351 -16.08 -12.34 -20.75
C PHE A 351 -16.05 -12.75 -19.26
N LEU A 352 -15.21 -13.73 -18.90
CA LEU A 352 -15.10 -14.23 -17.53
C LEU A 352 -14.64 -13.14 -16.55
N VAL A 353 -13.67 -12.31 -16.96
CA VAL A 353 -13.18 -11.19 -16.14
C VAL A 353 -14.30 -10.19 -15.90
N ARG A 354 -15.05 -9.82 -16.96
CA ARG A 354 -16.18 -8.90 -16.86
C ARG A 354 -17.30 -9.46 -15.96
N ALA A 355 -17.60 -10.75 -16.06
CA ALA A 355 -18.59 -11.42 -15.21
C ALA A 355 -18.16 -11.42 -13.72
N ASP A 356 -16.89 -11.69 -13.43
CA ASP A 356 -16.35 -11.68 -12.07
C ASP A 356 -16.31 -10.28 -11.45
N LEU A 357 -15.97 -9.25 -12.24
CA LEU A 357 -16.05 -7.84 -11.83
C LEU A 357 -17.49 -7.45 -11.46
N LEU A 358 -18.48 -7.87 -12.27
CA LEU A 358 -19.90 -7.64 -11.98
C LEU A 358 -20.36 -8.36 -10.71
N SER A 359 -19.93 -9.61 -10.51
CA SER A 359 -20.23 -10.36 -9.28
C SER A 359 -19.71 -9.65 -8.04
N ALA A 360 -18.46 -9.17 -8.07
CA ALA A 360 -17.87 -8.42 -6.97
C ALA A 360 -18.59 -7.08 -6.71
N ILE A 361 -18.96 -6.33 -7.76
CA ILE A 361 -19.78 -5.12 -7.64
C ILE A 361 -21.13 -5.41 -6.96
N MET A 362 -21.81 -6.48 -7.38
CA MET A 362 -23.12 -6.85 -6.81
C MET A 362 -23.00 -7.21 -5.33
N GLU A 363 -21.90 -7.86 -4.93
CA GLU A 363 -21.59 -8.13 -3.53
C GLU A 363 -21.52 -6.84 -2.71
N PHE A 364 -20.83 -5.81 -3.21
CA PHE A 364 -20.75 -4.50 -2.57
C PHE A 364 -22.07 -3.72 -2.55
N LYS A 365 -22.87 -3.86 -3.61
CA LYS A 365 -24.22 -3.29 -3.64
C LYS A 365 -25.08 -3.88 -2.52
N ASN A 366 -25.00 -5.19 -2.32
CA ASN A 366 -25.71 -5.87 -1.24
C ASN A 366 -25.22 -5.45 0.16
N MET A 367 -23.97 -5.00 0.28
CA MET A 367 -23.42 -4.40 1.50
C MET A 367 -23.77 -2.90 1.69
N GLY A 368 -24.52 -2.28 0.76
CA GLY A 368 -24.97 -0.89 0.87
C GLY A 368 -23.94 0.19 0.50
N LEU A 369 -22.85 -0.18 -0.18
CA LEU A 369 -21.70 0.73 -0.40
C LEU A 369 -21.56 1.24 -1.82
N ALA A 370 -22.11 0.50 -2.77
CA ALA A 370 -22.13 0.95 -4.14
C ALA A 370 -23.15 2.10 -4.28
N GLN A 371 -22.66 3.33 -4.27
CA GLN A 371 -23.46 4.52 -4.58
C GLN A 371 -23.41 4.88 -6.07
N GLY A 372 -22.60 4.17 -6.87
CA GLY A 372 -22.57 4.32 -8.31
C GLY A 372 -23.89 3.88 -8.93
N ASP A 373 -24.51 4.78 -9.69
CA ASP A 373 -25.52 4.40 -10.68
C ASP A 373 -24.79 3.63 -11.78
N TYR A 374 -24.67 2.31 -11.63
CA TYR A 374 -24.15 1.43 -12.68
C TYR A 374 -25.14 1.53 -13.82
N SER A 375 -24.89 2.47 -14.74
CA SER A 375 -25.87 2.83 -15.75
C SER A 375 -26.35 1.56 -16.42
N GLU A 376 -27.67 1.38 -16.47
CA GLU A 376 -28.33 0.22 -17.05
C GLU A 376 -27.75 -0.13 -18.44
N LYS A 377 -27.28 0.90 -19.15
CA LYS A 377 -26.55 0.83 -20.43
C LYS A 377 -25.24 0.02 -20.39
N LYS A 378 -24.43 0.13 -19.35
CA LYS A 378 -23.15 -0.60 -19.21
C LYS A 378 -23.34 -2.04 -18.79
N LEU A 379 -24.30 -2.29 -17.88
CA LEU A 379 -24.73 -3.63 -17.52
C LEU A 379 -25.33 -4.35 -18.74
N ARG A 380 -26.13 -3.64 -19.54
CA ARG A 380 -26.64 -4.15 -20.82
C ARG A 380 -25.54 -4.52 -21.80
N ALA A 381 -24.45 -3.76 -21.91
CA ALA A 381 -23.38 -4.12 -22.85
C ALA A 381 -22.75 -5.49 -22.57
N VAL A 382 -22.54 -5.86 -21.30
CA VAL A 382 -22.04 -7.21 -20.94
C VAL A 382 -23.10 -8.28 -21.18
N LEU A 383 -24.37 -7.98 -20.92
CA LEU A 383 -25.48 -8.88 -21.19
C LEU A 383 -25.69 -9.10 -22.69
N ASP A 384 -25.61 -8.05 -23.50
CA ASP A 384 -25.75 -8.08 -24.96
C ASP A 384 -24.62 -8.89 -25.59
N ASP A 385 -23.38 -8.74 -25.07
CA ASP A 385 -22.25 -9.58 -25.47
C ASP A 385 -22.47 -11.06 -25.09
N ALA A 386 -22.96 -11.32 -23.88
CA ALA A 386 -23.33 -12.65 -23.43
C ALA A 386 -24.41 -13.30 -24.30
N ILE A 387 -25.42 -12.51 -24.68
CA ILE A 387 -26.51 -12.92 -25.57
C ILE A 387 -25.99 -13.16 -26.99
N ALA A 388 -25.10 -12.32 -27.52
CA ALA A 388 -24.58 -12.46 -28.87
C ALA A 388 -23.76 -13.75 -29.10
N HIS A 389 -23.19 -14.31 -28.02
CA HIS A 389 -22.36 -15.53 -28.04
C HIS A 389 -23.07 -16.75 -27.45
N ILE A 390 -24.34 -16.61 -27.04
CA ILE A 390 -25.16 -17.78 -26.72
C ILE A 390 -25.54 -18.47 -28.04
N ASP A 391 -25.32 -19.77 -28.13
CA ASP A 391 -25.77 -20.55 -29.28
C ASP A 391 -27.30 -20.70 -29.20
N ASP A 392 -28.02 -20.10 -30.14
CA ASP A 392 -29.48 -20.15 -30.25
C ASP A 392 -30.05 -21.57 -30.26
N LYS A 393 -29.26 -22.59 -30.63
CA LYS A 393 -29.72 -23.98 -30.74
C LYS A 393 -29.56 -24.78 -29.46
N ASN A 394 -28.49 -24.55 -28.70
CA ASN A 394 -28.17 -25.37 -27.52
C ASN A 394 -28.00 -24.58 -26.22
N GLY A 395 -28.05 -23.24 -26.25
CA GLY A 395 -27.97 -22.39 -25.07
C GLY A 395 -26.58 -22.27 -24.44
N SER A 396 -25.53 -22.79 -25.09
CA SER A 396 -24.16 -22.69 -24.59
C SER A 396 -23.51 -21.36 -24.96
N TYR A 397 -22.68 -20.81 -24.06
CA TYR A 397 -21.83 -19.67 -24.37
C TYR A 397 -20.52 -20.19 -24.98
N ASP A 398 -20.25 -19.91 -26.26
CA ASP A 398 -19.04 -20.34 -26.99
C ASP A 398 -18.69 -21.83 -26.76
N ASN A 399 -19.69 -22.71 -26.58
CA ASN A 399 -19.53 -24.13 -26.23
C ASN A 399 -18.63 -24.39 -24.99
N THR A 400 -18.49 -23.41 -24.10
CA THR A 400 -17.61 -23.46 -22.94
C THR A 400 -18.43 -23.57 -21.65
N TYR A 401 -18.25 -24.66 -20.91
CA TYR A 401 -19.07 -24.97 -19.72
C TYR A 401 -19.01 -23.90 -18.63
N GLY A 402 -17.81 -23.54 -18.14
CA GLY A 402 -17.65 -22.54 -17.09
C GLY A 402 -18.14 -21.14 -17.49
N ALA A 403 -17.93 -20.75 -18.75
CA ALA A 403 -18.49 -19.51 -19.29
C ALA A 403 -20.02 -19.55 -19.33
N THR A 404 -20.61 -20.69 -19.69
CA THR A 404 -22.07 -20.88 -19.67
C THR A 404 -22.63 -20.79 -18.25
N CYS A 405 -21.93 -21.31 -17.23
CA CYS A 405 -22.30 -21.14 -15.81
C CYS A 405 -22.33 -19.66 -15.40
N LYS A 406 -21.31 -18.88 -15.78
CA LYS A 406 -21.26 -17.45 -15.52
C LYS A 406 -22.35 -16.68 -16.27
N ALA A 407 -22.63 -17.06 -17.53
CA ALA A 407 -23.70 -16.48 -18.33
C ALA A 407 -25.07 -16.77 -17.71
N LEU A 408 -25.32 -17.99 -17.23
CA LEU A 408 -26.56 -18.35 -16.53
C LEU A 408 -26.77 -17.48 -15.29
N TRP A 409 -25.74 -17.31 -14.46
CA TRP A 409 -25.80 -16.43 -13.29
C TRP A 409 -26.13 -14.98 -13.68
N LEU A 410 -25.51 -14.45 -14.74
CA LEU A 410 -25.80 -13.11 -15.27
C LEU A 410 -27.25 -12.98 -15.74
N PHE A 411 -27.72 -13.90 -16.59
CA PHE A 411 -29.09 -13.86 -17.12
C PHE A 411 -30.13 -14.02 -16.03
N TYR A 412 -29.91 -14.92 -15.07
CA TYR A 412 -30.78 -15.05 -13.92
C TYR A 412 -30.84 -13.75 -13.11
N THR A 413 -29.69 -13.15 -12.80
CA THR A 413 -29.58 -11.97 -11.95
C THR A 413 -30.20 -10.72 -12.60
N PHE A 414 -30.03 -10.54 -13.91
CA PHE A 414 -30.41 -9.30 -14.60
C PHE A 414 -31.64 -9.41 -15.51
N LEU A 415 -31.92 -10.59 -16.08
CA LEU A 415 -33.08 -10.83 -16.96
C LEU A 415 -34.18 -11.64 -16.26
N GLY A 416 -33.85 -12.28 -15.14
CA GLY A 416 -34.76 -13.12 -14.35
C GLY A 416 -34.91 -14.55 -14.88
N LYS A 417 -35.52 -15.40 -14.05
CA LYS A 417 -35.76 -16.84 -14.30
C LYS A 417 -36.53 -17.15 -15.59
N ASN A 418 -37.37 -16.22 -16.05
CA ASN A 418 -38.30 -16.45 -17.16
C ASN A 418 -37.76 -16.06 -18.55
N SER A 419 -36.60 -15.40 -18.63
CA SER A 419 -35.98 -15.02 -19.90
C SER A 419 -35.64 -16.25 -20.76
N ILE A 420 -35.76 -16.12 -22.07
CA ILE A 420 -35.46 -17.19 -23.03
C ILE A 420 -33.98 -17.60 -22.91
N PHE A 421 -33.08 -16.63 -22.75
CA PHE A 421 -31.64 -16.88 -22.58
C PHE A 421 -31.31 -17.59 -21.27
N THR A 422 -31.96 -17.21 -20.17
CA THR A 422 -31.84 -17.88 -18.87
C THR A 422 -32.25 -19.35 -18.97
N LYS A 423 -33.38 -19.63 -19.63
CA LYS A 423 -33.89 -21.00 -19.82
C LYS A 423 -32.98 -21.83 -20.72
N ALA A 424 -32.49 -21.25 -21.83
CA ALA A 424 -31.60 -21.94 -22.75
C ALA A 424 -30.28 -22.36 -22.05
N ALA A 425 -29.64 -21.44 -21.32
CA ALA A 425 -28.43 -21.74 -20.56
C ALA A 425 -28.69 -22.74 -19.41
N TYR A 426 -29.85 -22.67 -18.76
CA TYR A 426 -30.25 -23.62 -17.72
C TYR A 426 -30.38 -25.04 -18.27
N GLU A 427 -31.12 -25.23 -19.37
CA GLU A 427 -31.29 -26.56 -19.97
C GLU A 427 -29.96 -27.14 -20.44
N TYR A 428 -29.09 -26.32 -21.05
CA TYR A 428 -27.73 -26.74 -21.39
C TYR A 428 -26.97 -27.31 -20.19
N ILE A 429 -26.91 -26.55 -19.10
CA ILE A 429 -26.15 -26.94 -17.89
C ILE A 429 -26.76 -28.17 -17.23
N LYS A 430 -28.09 -28.25 -17.19
CA LYS A 430 -28.82 -29.38 -16.65
C LYS A 430 -28.49 -30.67 -17.40
N ASP A 431 -28.52 -30.63 -18.73
CA ASP A 431 -28.26 -31.78 -19.60
C ASP A 431 -26.77 -32.11 -19.76
N TYR A 432 -25.88 -31.17 -19.42
CA TYR A 432 -24.44 -31.38 -19.46
C TYR A 432 -23.99 -32.43 -18.44
N ASP A 433 -23.42 -33.53 -18.91
CA ASP A 433 -22.93 -34.63 -18.06
C ASP A 433 -21.58 -34.28 -17.41
N VAL A 434 -21.64 -33.80 -16.17
CA VAL A 434 -20.46 -33.50 -15.33
C VAL A 434 -19.98 -34.72 -14.52
N SER A 435 -20.64 -35.89 -14.62
CA SER A 435 -20.33 -37.04 -13.75
C SER A 435 -18.91 -37.59 -13.91
N ARG A 436 -18.26 -37.26 -15.03
CA ARG A 436 -16.87 -37.65 -15.35
C ARG A 436 -15.86 -36.52 -15.18
N ASN A 437 -16.31 -35.33 -14.79
CA ASN A 437 -15.47 -34.14 -14.72
C ASN A 437 -14.95 -33.90 -13.30
N ALA A 438 -13.99 -32.98 -13.18
CA ALA A 438 -13.40 -32.59 -11.90
C ALA A 438 -14.49 -32.11 -10.92
N ALA A 439 -14.28 -32.34 -9.62
CA ALA A 439 -15.22 -31.98 -8.57
C ALA A 439 -15.67 -30.51 -8.65
N ARG A 440 -14.77 -29.61 -9.05
CA ARG A 440 -15.07 -28.19 -9.29
C ARG A 440 -16.22 -27.96 -10.27
N GLU A 441 -16.23 -28.63 -11.42
CA GLU A 441 -17.29 -28.43 -12.43
C GLU A 441 -18.64 -28.97 -11.93
N GLN A 442 -18.61 -30.07 -11.18
CA GLN A 442 -19.81 -30.61 -10.54
C GLN A 442 -20.36 -29.63 -9.49
N LEU A 443 -19.50 -29.07 -8.64
CA LEU A 443 -19.90 -28.07 -7.64
C LEU A 443 -20.39 -26.78 -8.30
N GLU A 444 -19.74 -26.32 -9.36
CA GLU A 444 -20.16 -25.14 -10.13
C GLU A 444 -21.55 -25.38 -10.74
N LYS A 445 -21.81 -26.56 -11.33
CA LYS A 445 -23.13 -26.98 -11.80
C LYS A 445 -24.20 -26.78 -10.73
N TYR A 446 -24.01 -27.43 -9.59
CA TYR A 446 -25.03 -27.46 -8.55
C TYR A 446 -25.23 -26.07 -7.96
N LEU A 447 -24.16 -25.28 -7.81
CA LEU A 447 -24.25 -23.90 -7.36
C LEU A 447 -25.17 -23.05 -8.24
N VAL A 448 -24.97 -23.05 -9.57
CA VAL A 448 -25.82 -22.23 -10.46
C VAL A 448 -27.23 -22.80 -10.63
N LEU A 449 -27.41 -24.12 -10.59
CA LEU A 449 -28.75 -24.72 -10.64
C LEU A 449 -29.56 -24.44 -9.38
N SER A 450 -28.92 -24.28 -8.21
CA SER A 450 -29.60 -23.95 -6.96
C SER A 450 -30.40 -22.63 -7.02
N LEU A 451 -30.05 -21.71 -7.93
CA LEU A 451 -30.80 -20.47 -8.18
C LEU A 451 -32.24 -20.72 -8.65
N PHE A 452 -32.54 -21.92 -9.16
CA PHE A 452 -33.84 -22.27 -9.73
C PHE A 452 -34.73 -23.08 -8.77
N GLU A 453 -34.18 -23.51 -7.64
CA GLU A 453 -34.83 -24.38 -6.67
C GLU A 453 -35.56 -23.56 -5.59
N ASP A 454 -36.70 -24.07 -5.13
CA ASP A 454 -37.48 -23.41 -4.07
C ASP A 454 -36.77 -23.49 -2.70
N ASP A 455 -36.03 -24.58 -2.47
CA ASP A 455 -35.12 -24.75 -1.33
C ASP A 455 -33.69 -25.02 -1.82
N ALA A 456 -32.98 -23.93 -2.12
CA ALA A 456 -31.61 -23.96 -2.62
C ALA A 456 -30.65 -24.67 -1.66
N VAL A 457 -30.84 -24.52 -0.34
CA VAL A 457 -29.94 -25.11 0.67
C VAL A 457 -30.09 -26.63 0.70
N GLU A 458 -31.33 -27.13 0.73
CA GLU A 458 -31.59 -28.57 0.73
C GLU A 458 -31.14 -29.23 -0.59
N TYR A 459 -31.36 -28.56 -1.72
CA TYR A 459 -30.83 -29.00 -3.01
C TYR A 459 -29.30 -29.13 -2.98
N MET A 460 -28.60 -28.11 -2.48
CA MET A 460 -27.14 -28.09 -2.39
C MET A 460 -26.62 -29.19 -1.46
N LYS A 461 -27.27 -29.40 -0.30
CA LYS A 461 -26.92 -30.50 0.61
C LYS A 461 -27.01 -31.85 -0.09
N ARG A 462 -28.12 -32.12 -0.77
CA ARG A 462 -28.34 -33.40 -1.46
C ARG A 462 -27.38 -33.62 -2.63
N SER A 463 -27.13 -32.59 -3.43
CA SER A 463 -26.33 -32.72 -4.66
C SER A 463 -24.83 -32.59 -4.44
N CYS A 464 -24.38 -31.74 -3.51
CA CYS A 464 -22.96 -31.48 -3.30
C CYS A 464 -22.31 -32.38 -2.25
N ALA A 465 -23.05 -32.89 -1.26
CA ALA A 465 -22.46 -33.73 -0.21
C ALA A 465 -21.70 -34.96 -0.77
N PRO A 466 -22.21 -35.71 -1.77
CA PRO A 466 -21.47 -36.83 -2.35
C PRO A 466 -20.17 -36.39 -3.05
N VAL A 467 -20.20 -35.23 -3.73
CA VAL A 467 -19.03 -34.68 -4.42
C VAL A 467 -17.97 -34.30 -3.41
N ILE A 468 -18.33 -33.51 -2.39
CA ILE A 468 -17.44 -33.07 -1.31
C ILE A 468 -16.81 -34.26 -0.59
N ALA A 469 -17.60 -35.27 -0.24
CA ALA A 469 -17.11 -36.47 0.44
C ALA A 469 -16.09 -37.28 -0.40
N SER A 470 -16.12 -37.13 -1.73
CA SER A 470 -15.21 -37.82 -2.65
C SER A 470 -13.93 -37.04 -2.96
N VAL A 471 -13.81 -35.78 -2.53
CA VAL A 471 -12.63 -34.95 -2.82
C VAL A 471 -11.46 -35.36 -1.92
N ASP A 472 -10.34 -35.68 -2.56
CA ASP A 472 -9.04 -35.82 -1.89
C ASP A 472 -8.44 -34.43 -1.66
N MET A 473 -8.43 -33.98 -0.40
CA MET A 473 -7.90 -32.68 0.00
C MET A 473 -6.41 -32.49 -0.36
N SER A 474 -5.63 -33.57 -0.49
CA SER A 474 -4.21 -33.48 -0.86
C SER A 474 -3.98 -33.10 -2.33
N ALA A 475 -5.01 -33.24 -3.18
CA ALA A 475 -4.97 -32.92 -4.61
C ALA A 475 -5.73 -31.64 -4.98
N VAL A 476 -6.28 -30.91 -3.99
CA VAL A 476 -7.06 -29.69 -4.19
C VAL A 476 -6.15 -28.51 -4.56
N ASN A 477 -6.42 -27.86 -5.69
CA ASN A 477 -5.75 -26.61 -6.04
C ASN A 477 -6.43 -25.39 -5.39
N GLU A 478 -5.79 -24.22 -5.48
CA GLU A 478 -6.26 -22.97 -4.88
C GLU A 478 -7.68 -22.54 -5.29
N TYR A 479 -8.11 -22.84 -6.53
CA TYR A 479 -9.44 -22.45 -7.03
C TYR A 479 -10.52 -23.45 -6.60
N ASP A 480 -10.18 -24.73 -6.54
CA ASP A 480 -11.06 -25.79 -6.04
C ASP A 480 -11.38 -25.56 -4.55
N LEU A 481 -10.40 -25.07 -3.79
CA LEU A 481 -10.55 -24.65 -2.40
C LEU A 481 -11.65 -23.59 -2.23
N LEU A 482 -11.66 -22.54 -3.05
CA LEU A 482 -12.67 -21.48 -2.98
C LEU A 482 -14.09 -22.03 -3.20
N MET A 483 -14.23 -22.97 -4.13
CA MET A 483 -15.51 -23.61 -4.43
C MET A 483 -15.98 -24.51 -3.29
N LEU A 484 -15.11 -25.36 -2.76
CA LEU A 484 -15.41 -26.23 -1.63
C LEU A 484 -15.81 -25.42 -0.39
N PHE A 485 -15.08 -24.33 -0.10
CA PHE A 485 -15.39 -23.45 1.02
C PHE A 485 -16.75 -22.76 0.83
N ARG A 486 -17.02 -22.20 -0.34
CA ARG A 486 -18.31 -21.56 -0.61
C ARG A 486 -19.48 -22.54 -0.44
N VAL A 487 -19.36 -23.77 -0.93
CA VAL A 487 -20.43 -24.77 -0.76
C VAL A 487 -20.58 -25.17 0.71
N ALA A 488 -19.49 -25.45 1.42
CA ALA A 488 -19.54 -25.80 2.85
C ALA A 488 -20.23 -24.70 3.69
N LEU A 489 -19.97 -23.43 3.37
CA LEU A 489 -20.67 -22.29 3.98
C LEU A 489 -22.16 -22.28 3.64
N MET A 490 -22.54 -22.52 2.39
CA MET A 490 -23.95 -22.50 1.97
C MET A 490 -24.76 -23.66 2.57
N THR A 491 -24.15 -24.84 2.71
CA THR A 491 -24.79 -26.03 3.26
C THR A 491 -24.73 -26.11 4.79
N ASP A 492 -23.99 -25.20 5.44
CA ASP A 492 -23.75 -25.21 6.89
C ASP A 492 -23.10 -26.52 7.37
N ASP A 493 -22.16 -27.06 6.57
CA ASP A 493 -21.44 -28.30 6.87
C ASP A 493 -20.20 -28.00 7.71
N ARG A 494 -20.34 -28.15 9.04
CA ARG A 494 -19.29 -27.79 10.01
C ARG A 494 -18.04 -28.67 9.93
N GLU A 495 -18.20 -29.96 9.69
CA GLU A 495 -17.07 -30.89 9.57
C GLU A 495 -16.23 -30.54 8.34
N GLN A 496 -16.89 -30.19 7.23
CA GLN A 496 -16.18 -29.75 6.04
C GLN A 496 -15.53 -28.38 6.23
N LEU A 497 -16.20 -27.43 6.89
CA LEU A 497 -15.61 -26.13 7.23
C LEU A 497 -14.34 -26.29 8.06
N LYS A 498 -14.35 -27.18 9.06
CA LYS A 498 -13.18 -27.50 9.89
C LYS A 498 -12.01 -28.00 9.05
N LYS A 499 -12.21 -29.00 8.20
CA LYS A 499 -11.18 -29.53 7.30
C LYS A 499 -10.59 -28.47 6.37
N LEU A 500 -11.44 -27.59 5.84
CA LEU A 500 -11.02 -26.52 4.94
C LEU A 500 -10.21 -25.44 5.66
N VAL A 501 -10.61 -25.06 6.88
CA VAL A 501 -9.86 -24.12 7.73
C VAL A 501 -8.51 -24.71 8.13
N GLU A 502 -8.43 -26.00 8.45
CA GLU A 502 -7.17 -26.70 8.71
C GLU A 502 -6.25 -26.68 7.48
N PHE A 503 -6.77 -27.02 6.30
CA PHE A 503 -6.04 -26.98 5.04
C PHE A 503 -5.53 -25.58 4.68
N ILE A 504 -6.34 -24.53 4.89
CA ILE A 504 -5.88 -23.15 4.72
C ILE A 504 -4.74 -22.83 5.68
N GLY A 505 -4.82 -23.31 6.92
CA GLY A 505 -3.76 -23.13 7.91
C GLY A 505 -2.43 -23.82 7.58
N GLU A 506 -2.43 -24.84 6.73
CA GLU A 506 -1.19 -25.43 6.19
C GLU A 506 -0.55 -24.54 5.10
N ASN A 507 -1.37 -23.76 4.39
CA ASN A 507 -0.95 -22.86 3.30
C ASN A 507 -0.76 -21.40 3.75
N VAL A 508 -1.15 -21.08 4.98
CA VAL A 508 -1.08 -19.75 5.60
C VAL A 508 -0.44 -19.91 6.98
N ASN A 509 0.83 -19.55 7.09
CA ASN A 509 1.53 -19.49 8.37
C ASN A 509 1.86 -18.03 8.74
N ALA A 510 2.27 -17.78 9.98
CA ALA A 510 2.49 -16.43 10.52
C ALA A 510 3.46 -15.55 9.70
N THR A 511 4.31 -16.17 8.87
CA THR A 511 5.37 -15.50 8.10
C THR A 511 5.18 -15.56 6.59
N GLU A 512 4.34 -16.46 6.08
CA GLU A 512 4.25 -16.79 4.66
C GLU A 512 2.81 -17.15 4.27
N VAL A 513 2.30 -16.48 3.24
CA VAL A 513 1.02 -16.79 2.58
C VAL A 513 1.34 -17.39 1.22
N ARG A 514 1.04 -18.67 1.02
CA ARG A 514 1.29 -19.41 -0.23
C ARG A 514 0.10 -19.43 -1.19
N LEU A 515 -0.82 -18.48 -1.04
CA LEU A 515 -1.99 -18.33 -1.90
C LEU A 515 -1.78 -17.17 -2.86
N GLY A 516 -2.23 -17.30 -4.11
CA GLY A 516 -2.29 -16.16 -5.03
C GLY A 516 -3.16 -15.03 -4.47
N ILE A 517 -2.83 -13.76 -4.78
CA ILE A 517 -3.49 -12.56 -4.23
C ILE A 517 -5.02 -12.62 -4.35
N TYR A 518 -5.53 -13.02 -5.53
CA TYR A 518 -6.97 -13.18 -5.77
C TYR A 518 -7.61 -14.23 -4.85
N VAL A 519 -6.94 -15.36 -4.67
CA VAL A 519 -7.40 -16.47 -3.83
C VAL A 519 -7.35 -16.06 -2.37
N ALA A 520 -6.26 -15.43 -1.92
CA ALA A 520 -6.12 -14.90 -0.56
C ALA A 520 -7.27 -13.92 -0.22
N ALA A 521 -7.62 -13.01 -1.13
CA ALA A 521 -8.72 -12.08 -0.95
C ALA A 521 -10.08 -12.80 -0.83
N CYS A 522 -10.36 -13.75 -1.73
CA CYS A 522 -11.60 -14.53 -1.68
C CYS A 522 -11.69 -15.40 -0.42
N THR A 523 -10.61 -16.09 -0.05
CA THR A 523 -10.52 -16.91 1.16
C THR A 523 -10.74 -16.06 2.42
N THR A 524 -10.17 -14.86 2.49
CA THR A 524 -10.38 -13.94 3.61
C THR A 524 -11.86 -13.59 3.75
N SER A 525 -12.54 -13.24 2.64
CA SER A 525 -13.98 -13.00 2.64
C SER A 525 -14.78 -14.21 3.12
N LEU A 526 -14.42 -15.43 2.70
CA LEU A 526 -15.15 -16.65 3.07
C LEU A 526 -14.91 -17.01 4.55
N LEU A 527 -13.70 -16.79 5.07
CA LEU A 527 -13.38 -16.99 6.48
C LEU A 527 -14.15 -16.02 7.39
N ILE A 528 -14.34 -14.78 6.95
CA ILE A 528 -15.21 -13.78 7.61
C ILE A 528 -16.66 -14.29 7.68
N ASP A 529 -17.19 -14.76 6.54
CA ASP A 529 -18.55 -15.29 6.48
C ASP A 529 -18.70 -16.54 7.37
N ALA A 530 -17.66 -17.39 7.44
CA ALA A 530 -17.57 -18.55 8.34
C ALA A 530 -17.58 -18.16 9.81
N TYR A 531 -16.77 -17.16 10.16
CA TYR A 531 -16.68 -16.63 11.51
C TYR A 531 -18.04 -16.12 11.99
N GLY A 532 -18.73 -15.31 11.18
CA GLY A 532 -20.06 -14.80 11.50
C GLY A 532 -21.04 -15.93 11.85
N LYS A 533 -21.11 -16.98 11.02
CA LYS A 533 -21.99 -18.14 11.26
C LYS A 533 -21.61 -18.94 12.51
N LEU A 534 -20.32 -19.20 12.73
CA LEU A 534 -19.86 -20.01 13.85
C LEU A 534 -19.93 -19.27 15.19
N SER A 535 -19.81 -17.95 15.17
CA SER A 535 -19.83 -17.12 16.38
C SER A 535 -21.17 -17.14 17.14
N ASP A 536 -22.26 -17.48 16.46
CA ASP A 536 -23.58 -17.66 17.05
C ASP A 536 -23.70 -18.97 17.88
N HIS A 537 -22.76 -19.89 17.71
CA HIS A 537 -22.75 -21.17 18.41
C HIS A 537 -21.82 -21.14 19.64
N ARG A 538 -22.31 -21.66 20.78
CA ARG A 538 -21.58 -21.65 22.07
C ARG A 538 -20.89 -22.96 22.43
N ASP A 539 -20.86 -23.94 21.53
CA ASP A 539 -20.16 -25.20 21.77
C ASP A 539 -18.63 -25.05 21.69
N GLU A 540 -17.90 -25.88 22.43
CA GLU A 540 -16.44 -25.78 22.59
C GLU A 540 -15.70 -25.95 21.25
N GLU A 541 -16.22 -26.79 20.36
CA GLU A 541 -15.62 -27.05 19.05
C GLU A 541 -15.75 -25.84 18.11
N SER A 542 -16.93 -25.22 18.07
CA SER A 542 -17.16 -23.98 17.32
C SER A 542 -16.28 -22.83 17.82
N LEU A 543 -16.07 -22.72 19.15
CA LEU A 543 -15.16 -21.73 19.74
C LEU A 543 -13.69 -21.98 19.35
N LYS A 544 -13.23 -23.25 19.33
CA LYS A 544 -11.87 -23.60 18.87
C LYS A 544 -11.69 -23.25 17.39
N LEU A 545 -12.69 -23.56 16.57
CA LEU A 545 -12.65 -23.26 15.14
C LEU A 545 -12.66 -21.75 14.88
N CYS A 546 -13.45 -20.97 15.63
CA CYS A 546 -13.44 -19.50 15.55
C CYS A 546 -12.06 -18.92 15.85
N ARG A 547 -11.38 -19.37 16.92
CA ARG A 547 -10.01 -18.92 17.23
C ARG A 547 -9.03 -19.23 16.11
N ARG A 548 -9.15 -20.41 15.50
CA ARG A 548 -8.31 -20.78 14.36
C ARG A 548 -8.58 -19.87 13.15
N ILE A 549 -9.85 -19.55 12.88
CA ILE A 549 -10.23 -18.60 11.82
C ILE A 549 -9.66 -17.21 12.10
N GLU A 550 -9.70 -16.73 13.35
CA GLU A 550 -9.13 -15.42 13.75
C GLU A 550 -7.64 -15.31 13.42
N GLU A 551 -6.84 -16.34 13.77
CA GLU A 551 -5.40 -16.40 13.45
C GLU A 551 -5.12 -16.29 11.95
N LEU A 552 -5.90 -17.02 11.14
CA LEU A 552 -5.77 -17.03 9.68
C LEU A 552 -6.19 -15.70 9.08
N LEU A 553 -7.31 -15.13 9.54
CA LEU A 553 -7.81 -13.84 9.09
C LEU A 553 -6.77 -12.75 9.31
N PHE A 554 -6.14 -12.71 10.48
CA PHE A 554 -5.12 -11.72 10.77
C PHE A 554 -3.92 -11.81 9.82
N THR A 555 -3.44 -13.02 9.57
CA THR A 555 -2.30 -13.26 8.67
C THR A 555 -2.65 -12.87 7.22
N LEU A 556 -3.83 -13.26 6.75
CA LEU A 556 -4.30 -12.93 5.41
C LEU A 556 -4.56 -11.44 5.24
N VAL A 557 -5.20 -10.77 6.19
CA VAL A 557 -5.44 -9.31 6.14
C VAL A 557 -4.12 -8.54 6.09
N LYS A 558 -3.11 -8.95 6.88
CA LYS A 558 -1.75 -8.36 6.80
C LYS A 558 -1.16 -8.52 5.40
N HIS A 559 -1.26 -9.72 4.82
CA HIS A 559 -0.80 -9.97 3.45
C HIS A 559 -1.55 -9.11 2.42
N LEU A 560 -2.88 -8.99 2.53
CA LEU A 560 -3.71 -8.20 1.62
C LEU A 560 -3.42 -6.70 1.68
N HIS A 561 -3.09 -6.15 2.85
CA HIS A 561 -2.67 -4.75 2.96
C HIS A 561 -1.37 -4.47 2.21
N VAL A 562 -0.41 -5.40 2.25
CA VAL A 562 0.86 -5.27 1.50
C VAL A 562 0.63 -5.51 0.00
N ALA A 563 -0.08 -6.59 -0.35
CA ALA A 563 -0.33 -6.99 -1.73
C ALA A 563 -1.27 -6.03 -2.48
N GLY A 564 -2.13 -5.29 -1.79
CA GLY A 564 -3.04 -4.32 -2.39
C GLY A 564 -2.36 -3.24 -3.22
N ALA A 565 -1.12 -2.86 -2.86
CA ALA A 565 -0.31 -1.92 -3.64
C ALA A 565 0.30 -2.55 -4.91
N GLU A 566 0.46 -3.87 -4.94
CA GLU A 566 1.12 -4.61 -6.03
C GLU A 566 0.14 -5.27 -7.00
N ALA A 567 -1.14 -5.36 -6.62
CA ALA A 567 -2.19 -5.97 -7.41
C ALA A 567 -2.35 -5.24 -8.76
N ARG A 568 -2.06 -5.97 -9.85
CA ARG A 568 -2.02 -5.41 -11.21
C ARG A 568 -3.38 -5.46 -11.88
N ARG A 569 -4.21 -6.43 -11.51
CA ARG A 569 -5.52 -6.63 -12.13
C ARG A 569 -6.59 -5.89 -11.36
N VAL A 570 -7.60 -5.40 -12.08
CA VAL A 570 -8.71 -4.65 -11.49
C VAL A 570 -9.55 -5.56 -10.59
N GLU A 571 -9.74 -6.82 -11.00
CA GLU A 571 -10.49 -7.81 -10.20
C GLU A 571 -9.80 -8.15 -8.88
N GLU A 572 -8.47 -8.22 -8.86
CA GLU A 572 -7.69 -8.47 -7.64
C GLU A 572 -7.87 -7.32 -6.65
N ARG A 573 -7.68 -6.08 -7.11
CA ARG A 573 -7.86 -4.88 -6.28
C ARG A 573 -9.26 -4.76 -5.71
N LEU A 574 -10.27 -5.08 -6.51
CA LEU A 574 -11.67 -5.08 -6.07
C LEU A 574 -11.92 -6.15 -4.99
N ARG A 575 -11.41 -7.38 -5.17
CA ARG A 575 -11.56 -8.46 -4.19
C ARG A 575 -10.80 -8.19 -2.89
N ILE A 576 -9.62 -7.59 -2.97
CA ILE A 576 -8.88 -7.12 -1.79
C ILE A 576 -9.73 -6.11 -1.02
N ALA A 577 -10.28 -5.11 -1.71
CA ALA A 577 -11.16 -4.13 -1.10
C ALA A 577 -12.40 -4.79 -0.46
N CYS A 578 -13.01 -5.80 -1.09
CA CYS A 578 -14.14 -6.55 -0.51
C CYS A 578 -13.75 -7.16 0.83
N ALA A 579 -12.65 -7.89 0.83
CA ALA A 579 -12.21 -8.68 1.97
C ALA A 579 -11.86 -7.79 3.16
N LEU A 580 -11.09 -6.73 2.92
CA LEU A 580 -10.70 -5.76 3.96
C LEU A 580 -11.94 -5.04 4.51
N TYR A 581 -12.85 -4.60 3.65
CA TYR A 581 -14.08 -3.94 4.08
C TYR A 581 -14.97 -4.87 4.92
N LYS A 582 -15.16 -6.12 4.50
CA LYS A 582 -15.91 -7.13 5.28
C LYS A 582 -15.26 -7.36 6.65
N PHE A 583 -13.93 -7.44 6.68
CA PHE A 583 -13.17 -7.67 7.91
C PHE A 583 -13.37 -6.51 8.90
N GLU A 584 -13.29 -5.27 8.41
CA GLU A 584 -13.49 -4.05 9.20
C GLU A 584 -14.89 -4.00 9.82
N ASN A 585 -15.93 -4.45 9.12
CA ASN A 585 -17.28 -4.48 9.68
C ASN A 585 -17.47 -5.49 10.80
N ILE A 586 -16.77 -6.62 10.76
CA ILE A 586 -16.84 -7.63 11.82
C ILE A 586 -16.02 -7.21 13.03
N THR A 587 -14.89 -6.52 12.80
CA THR A 587 -13.95 -6.17 13.86
C THR A 587 -14.28 -4.84 14.56
N ALA A 588 -14.92 -3.89 13.87
CA ALA A 588 -15.38 -2.59 14.37
C ALA A 588 -14.37 -1.87 15.31
N PHE A 589 -13.39 -1.14 14.75
CA PHE A 589 -12.40 -0.39 15.52
C PHE A 589 -12.22 1.07 15.05
N PRO A 590 -12.15 2.06 15.98
CA PRO A 590 -12.18 3.49 15.66
C PRO A 590 -10.77 4.07 15.40
N VAL A 591 -10.15 3.73 14.27
CA VAL A 591 -8.81 4.23 13.94
C VAL A 591 -8.82 5.74 13.71
N ALA A 592 -9.85 6.28 13.05
CA ALA A 592 -9.91 7.70 12.73
C ALA A 592 -10.31 8.58 13.93
N ASP A 593 -11.15 8.09 14.85
CA ASP A 593 -11.49 8.84 16.06
C ASP A 593 -10.42 8.74 17.14
N LEU A 594 -9.65 7.64 17.16
CA LEU A 594 -8.44 7.57 17.96
C LEU A 594 -7.37 8.52 17.41
N ALA A 595 -7.19 8.59 16.08
CA ALA A 595 -6.33 9.58 15.46
C ALA A 595 -6.79 11.02 15.78
N GLU A 596 -8.11 11.28 15.83
CA GLU A 596 -8.68 12.56 16.25
C GLU A 596 -8.52 12.82 17.77
N LEU A 597 -8.60 11.78 18.61
CA LEU A 597 -8.40 11.85 20.06
C LEU A 597 -6.94 12.15 20.40
N LEU A 598 -5.99 11.51 19.69
CA LEU A 598 -4.54 11.75 19.74
C LEU A 598 -4.18 13.14 19.16
N TYR A 599 -4.94 13.61 18.16
CA TYR A 599 -4.84 14.96 17.61
C TYR A 599 -5.27 16.04 18.61
N LYS A 600 -6.40 15.85 19.30
CA LYS A 600 -6.91 16.81 20.30
C LYS A 600 -6.07 16.86 21.59
N THR A 601 -5.20 15.89 21.84
CA THR A 601 -4.28 15.87 23.01
C THR A 601 -2.96 16.58 22.79
N GLY A 602 -2.72 17.17 21.60
CA GLY A 602 -1.55 18.04 21.37
C GLY A 602 -0.20 17.33 21.26
N THR A 603 -0.19 16.01 21.06
CA THR A 603 1.02 15.17 21.14
C THR A 603 1.73 14.90 19.82
N PHE A 604 1.41 15.57 18.71
CA PHE A 604 2.20 15.38 17.47
C PHE A 604 2.18 16.63 16.58
N PRO A 605 3.33 17.30 16.42
CA PRO A 605 3.49 18.35 15.40
C PRO A 605 3.23 17.81 13.97
N ASN A 606 3.59 16.54 13.70
CA ASN A 606 3.25 15.83 12.46
C ASN A 606 1.82 15.25 12.41
N ALA A 607 1.01 15.28 13.48
CA ALA A 607 -0.40 14.89 13.40
C ALA A 607 -1.28 16.03 12.90
N LYS A 608 -0.86 17.29 13.03
CA LYS A 608 -1.45 18.36 12.22
C LYS A 608 -1.16 18.09 10.74
N ARG A 609 0.03 17.63 10.38
CA ARG A 609 0.36 17.22 9.02
C ARG A 609 -0.32 15.91 8.60
N MET A 610 -0.58 14.94 9.48
CA MET A 610 -1.36 13.73 9.16
C MET A 610 -2.87 14.00 9.15
N HIS A 611 -3.38 14.88 10.00
CA HIS A 611 -4.78 15.32 10.03
C HIS A 611 -5.06 16.29 8.88
N GLU A 612 -4.19 17.25 8.60
CA GLU A 612 -4.23 18.08 7.39
C GLU A 612 -3.89 17.25 6.16
N ASN A 613 -3.02 16.24 6.20
CA ASN A 613 -2.91 15.28 5.10
C ASN A 613 -4.15 14.40 5.05
N TYR A 614 -4.84 14.06 6.12
CA TYR A 614 -6.06 13.25 6.08
C TYR A 614 -7.26 14.07 5.60
N LEU A 615 -7.36 15.34 6.01
CA LEU A 615 -8.36 16.31 5.61
C LEU A 615 -8.06 16.81 4.20
N ASN A 616 -6.81 17.12 3.86
CA ASN A 616 -6.37 17.45 2.50
C ASN A 616 -6.34 16.22 1.60
N THR A 617 -6.08 15.00 2.05
CA THR A 617 -6.18 13.77 1.23
C THR A 617 -7.63 13.33 1.15
N TYR A 618 -8.50 13.67 2.09
CA TYR A 618 -9.96 13.47 1.96
C TYR A 618 -10.58 14.53 1.06
N GLN A 619 -10.17 15.79 1.19
CA GLN A 619 -10.56 16.89 0.30
C GLN A 619 -9.93 16.71 -1.06
N GLN A 620 -8.68 16.26 -1.18
CA GLN A 620 -8.04 15.87 -2.44
C GLN A 620 -8.67 14.61 -2.97
N ALA A 621 -8.94 13.54 -2.22
CA ALA A 621 -9.61 12.36 -2.78
C ALA A 621 -11.06 12.65 -3.17
N ARG A 622 -11.73 13.60 -2.51
CA ARG A 622 -13.06 14.09 -2.92
C ARG A 622 -12.95 14.96 -4.15
N VAL A 623 -12.02 15.93 -4.15
CA VAL A 623 -11.70 16.79 -5.29
C VAL A 623 -11.24 15.89 -6.43
N GLU A 624 -10.13 15.17 -6.36
CA GLU A 624 -9.66 14.12 -7.27
C GLU A 624 -10.73 13.09 -7.67
N LYS A 625 -11.65 12.62 -6.82
CA LYS A 625 -12.79 11.81 -7.29
C LYS A 625 -13.72 12.62 -8.18
N ASP A 626 -14.03 13.84 -7.80
CA ASP A 626 -14.88 14.76 -8.56
C ASP A 626 -14.16 15.30 -9.82
N THR A 627 -12.84 15.48 -9.78
CA THR A 627 -11.94 15.89 -10.87
C THR A 627 -11.73 14.72 -11.80
N LEU A 628 -11.49 13.50 -11.33
CA LEU A 628 -11.41 12.30 -12.16
C LEU A 628 -12.77 11.98 -12.77
N LYS A 629 -13.88 12.24 -12.07
CA LYS A 629 -15.24 12.15 -12.67
C LYS A 629 -15.44 13.23 -13.74
N ALA A 630 -15.04 14.46 -13.47
CA ALA A 630 -15.16 15.58 -14.40
C ALA A 630 -14.25 15.40 -15.62
N GLU A 631 -12.98 15.07 -15.42
CA GLU A 631 -11.98 14.71 -16.44
C GLU A 631 -12.44 13.50 -17.22
N LYS A 632 -12.96 12.45 -16.58
CA LYS A 632 -13.56 11.31 -17.29
C LYS A 632 -14.72 11.76 -18.16
N GLN A 633 -15.58 12.64 -17.68
CA GLN A 633 -16.69 13.19 -18.45
C GLN A 633 -16.18 14.02 -19.64
N THR A 634 -15.18 14.89 -19.44
CA THR A 634 -14.56 15.68 -20.51
C THR A 634 -13.80 14.80 -21.51
N LEU A 635 -13.08 13.77 -21.05
CA LEU A 635 -12.40 12.81 -21.92
C LEU A 635 -13.43 12.01 -22.72
N THR A 636 -14.54 11.62 -22.10
CA THR A 636 -15.63 10.89 -22.78
C THR A 636 -16.28 11.77 -23.84
N GLU A 637 -16.53 13.04 -23.54
CA GLU A 637 -17.02 14.04 -24.51
C GLU A 637 -16.02 14.26 -25.65
N THR A 638 -14.73 14.42 -25.33
CA THR A 638 -13.65 14.61 -26.32
C THR A 638 -13.48 13.38 -27.22
N VAL A 639 -13.54 12.18 -26.65
CA VAL A 639 -13.48 10.92 -27.40
C VAL A 639 -14.73 10.74 -28.26
N SER A 640 -15.91 11.12 -27.77
CA SER A 640 -17.14 11.13 -28.55
C SER A 640 -17.05 12.09 -29.74
N GLU A 641 -16.55 13.31 -29.54
CA GLU A 641 -16.32 14.28 -30.61
C GLU A 641 -15.27 13.82 -31.62
N LEU A 642 -14.17 13.22 -31.15
CA LEU A 642 -13.13 12.64 -32.00
C LEU A 642 -13.67 11.47 -32.83
N ASN A 643 -14.50 10.62 -32.23
CA ASN A 643 -15.15 9.52 -32.93
C ASN A 643 -16.15 10.04 -33.97
N GLU A 644 -16.95 11.06 -33.65
CA GLU A 644 -17.84 11.70 -34.62
C GLU A 644 -17.06 12.37 -35.76
N LYS A 645 -15.94 13.05 -35.46
CA LYS A 645 -15.04 13.62 -36.47
C LYS A 645 -14.38 12.54 -37.32
N MET A 646 -13.93 11.44 -36.72
CA MET A 646 -13.38 10.30 -37.44
C MET A 646 -14.43 9.61 -38.30
N GLU A 647 -15.67 9.54 -37.86
CA GLU A 647 -16.77 8.97 -38.63
C GLU A 647 -17.16 9.88 -39.79
N LYS A 648 -17.23 11.20 -39.56
CA LYS A 648 -17.36 12.22 -40.62
C LYS A 648 -16.21 12.10 -41.62
N LEU A 649 -14.96 12.06 -41.17
CA LEU A 649 -13.80 11.86 -42.02
C LEU A 649 -13.88 10.51 -42.76
N ARG A 650 -14.31 9.42 -42.13
CA ARG A 650 -14.49 8.12 -42.80
C ARG A 650 -15.58 8.18 -43.86
N THR A 651 -16.70 8.85 -43.61
CA THR A 651 -17.74 9.07 -44.62
C THR A 651 -17.27 9.97 -45.75
N GLU A 652 -16.51 11.02 -45.48
CA GLU A 652 -15.88 11.88 -46.49
C GLU A 652 -14.79 11.14 -47.29
N THR A 653 -14.00 10.30 -46.63
CA THR A 653 -12.96 9.49 -47.27
C THR A 653 -13.59 8.36 -48.10
N ASN A 654 -14.69 7.76 -47.64
CA ASN A 654 -15.48 6.79 -48.43
C ASN A 654 -16.21 7.47 -49.61
N LEU A 655 -16.59 8.75 -49.50
CA LEU A 655 -17.07 9.56 -50.63
C LEU A 655 -15.97 9.85 -51.68
N THR A 656 -14.68 9.76 -51.32
CA THR A 656 -13.56 9.89 -52.27
C THR A 656 -13.08 8.57 -52.89
N LYS A 657 -13.58 7.41 -52.43
CA LYS A 657 -13.21 6.09 -52.98
C LYS A 657 -13.58 5.83 -54.44
N PRO A 658 -14.64 6.37 -55.07
CA PRO A 658 -14.94 6.05 -56.46
C PRO A 658 -13.98 6.69 -57.47
N TYR A 659 -13.11 7.62 -57.05
CA TYR A 659 -12.22 8.35 -57.97
C TYR A 659 -10.80 7.79 -58.08
N LYS A 660 -10.36 6.96 -57.12
CA LYS A 660 -9.02 6.32 -57.19
C LYS A 660 -8.87 5.35 -58.36
N PRO A 661 -9.83 4.45 -58.67
CA PRO A 661 -9.67 3.53 -59.79
C PRO A 661 -9.63 4.27 -61.13
N ALA A 662 -10.49 5.27 -61.32
CA ALA A 662 -10.53 6.06 -62.56
C ALA A 662 -9.22 6.85 -62.80
N PHE A 663 -8.62 7.40 -61.74
CA PHE A 663 -7.34 8.10 -61.83
C PHE A 663 -6.19 7.14 -62.17
N TYR A 664 -6.11 5.97 -61.53
CA TYR A 664 -5.08 4.97 -61.83
C TYR A 664 -5.27 4.33 -63.21
N ILE A 665 -6.50 4.16 -63.70
CA ILE A 665 -6.78 3.69 -65.06
C ILE A 665 -6.36 4.76 -66.09
N ALA A 666 -6.69 6.02 -65.86
CA ALA A 666 -6.28 7.12 -66.74
C ALA A 666 -4.76 7.29 -66.78
N LEU A 667 -4.08 7.18 -65.63
CA LEU A 667 -2.63 7.25 -65.54
C LEU A 667 -1.95 6.06 -66.23
N SER A 668 -2.49 4.85 -66.04
CA SER A 668 -2.01 3.65 -66.72
C SER A 668 -2.16 3.76 -68.24
N LEU A 669 -3.31 4.26 -68.73
CA LEU A 669 -3.54 4.49 -70.16
C LEU A 669 -2.60 5.55 -70.74
N LEU A 670 -2.30 6.62 -69.99
CA LEU A 670 -1.35 7.65 -70.40
C LEU A 670 0.08 7.07 -70.53
N VAL A 671 0.50 6.25 -69.57
CA VAL A 671 1.83 5.60 -69.59
C VAL A 671 1.95 4.63 -70.76
N VAL A 672 0.90 3.83 -71.04
CA VAL A 672 0.88 2.92 -72.20
C VAL A 672 0.93 3.70 -73.52
N ALA A 673 0.18 4.79 -73.64
CA ALA A 673 0.21 5.64 -74.83
C ALA A 673 1.60 6.27 -75.05
N LEU A 674 2.24 6.77 -73.98
CA LEU A 674 3.60 7.30 -74.03
C LEU A 674 4.61 6.24 -74.44
N TYR A 675 4.50 5.03 -73.88
CA TYR A 675 5.36 3.91 -74.25
C TYR A 675 5.19 3.53 -75.72
N PHE A 676 3.95 3.51 -76.23
CA PHE A 676 3.67 3.20 -77.63
C PHE A 676 4.23 4.27 -78.57
N VAL A 677 4.13 5.56 -78.21
CA VAL A 677 4.73 6.66 -78.98
C VAL A 677 6.25 6.53 -79.02
N VAL A 678 6.90 6.27 -77.88
CA VAL A 678 8.36 6.08 -77.82
C VAL A 678 8.78 4.86 -78.64
N TYR A 679 8.04 3.76 -78.58
CA TYR A 679 8.31 2.58 -79.39
C TYR A 679 8.18 2.85 -80.89
N LEU A 680 7.14 3.58 -81.31
CA LEU A 680 6.92 3.96 -82.72
C LEU A 680 8.01 4.92 -83.22
N VAL A 681 8.46 5.83 -82.35
CA VAL A 681 9.59 6.74 -82.61
C VAL A 681 10.89 5.96 -82.83
N ILE A 682 11.18 4.97 -81.97
CA ILE A 682 12.37 4.11 -82.11
C ILE A 682 12.30 3.27 -83.39
N MET A 683 11.15 2.67 -83.69
CA MET A 683 10.93 1.91 -84.93
C MET A 683 11.11 2.77 -86.19
N LEU A 684 10.59 4.00 -86.19
CA LEU A 684 10.70 4.93 -87.32
C LEU A 684 12.13 5.46 -87.51
N LEU A 685 12.87 5.66 -86.41
CA LEU A 685 14.30 6.02 -86.42
C LEU A 685 15.15 4.94 -87.10
N ASP A 686 14.76 3.67 -86.95
CA ASP A 686 15.50 2.52 -87.49
C ASP A 686 15.16 2.21 -88.96
N THR A 687 13.98 2.63 -89.45
CA THR A 687 13.51 2.31 -90.81
C THR A 687 13.67 3.43 -91.83
N ASP A 688 13.44 4.70 -91.48
CA ASP A 688 13.68 5.84 -92.39
C ASP A 688 13.87 7.16 -91.60
N PRO A 689 15.11 7.60 -91.37
CA PRO A 689 15.42 8.81 -90.59
C PRO A 689 14.80 10.09 -91.17
N HIS A 690 14.56 10.15 -92.49
CA HIS A 690 14.03 11.34 -93.14
C HIS A 690 12.51 11.48 -92.89
N LEU A 691 11.80 10.35 -92.88
CA LEU A 691 10.38 10.29 -92.53
C LEU A 691 10.16 10.62 -91.05
N PHE A 692 11.05 10.13 -90.17
CA PHE A 692 11.04 10.45 -88.74
C PHE A 692 11.13 11.96 -88.50
N THR A 693 12.10 12.63 -89.11
CA THR A 693 12.31 14.08 -88.92
C THR A 693 11.09 14.91 -89.36
N THR A 694 10.43 14.49 -90.45
CA THR A 694 9.25 15.17 -91.00
C THR A 694 8.01 14.97 -90.11
N LEU A 695 7.79 13.75 -89.62
CA LEU A 695 6.67 13.43 -88.71
C LEU A 695 6.88 14.02 -87.32
N PHE A 696 8.12 14.02 -86.82
CA PHE A 696 8.47 14.59 -85.52
C PHE A 696 8.23 16.10 -85.49
N ASN A 697 8.63 16.84 -86.54
CA ASN A 697 8.37 18.27 -86.63
C ASN A 697 6.85 18.58 -86.70
N LYS A 698 6.07 17.80 -87.46
CA LYS A 698 4.60 17.92 -87.48
C LYS A 698 3.94 17.56 -86.14
N ALA A 699 4.47 16.58 -85.42
CA ALA A 699 3.99 16.21 -84.09
C ALA A 699 4.27 17.31 -83.06
N ILE A 700 5.44 17.95 -83.13
CA ILE A 700 5.79 19.11 -82.30
C ILE A 700 4.86 20.30 -82.57
N GLU A 701 4.55 20.58 -83.84
CA GLU A 701 3.60 21.64 -84.21
C GLU A 701 2.17 21.36 -83.69
N SER A 702 1.80 20.09 -83.57
CA SER A 702 0.48 19.66 -83.08
C SER A 702 0.43 19.50 -81.54
N TRP A 703 1.57 19.60 -80.86
CA TRP A 703 1.71 19.35 -79.42
C TRP A 703 0.88 20.28 -78.53
N PRO A 704 0.73 21.59 -78.85
CA PRO A 704 -0.14 22.48 -78.07
C PRO A 704 -1.61 22.06 -78.09
N ALA A 705 -2.10 21.53 -79.21
CA ALA A 705 -3.48 21.03 -79.31
C ALA A 705 -3.67 19.75 -78.50
N PHE A 706 -2.69 18.84 -78.52
CA PHE A 706 -2.74 17.59 -77.76
C PHE A 706 -2.68 17.82 -76.24
N PHE A 707 -1.82 18.74 -75.78
CA PHE A 707 -1.79 19.16 -74.38
C PHE A 707 -3.05 19.94 -73.98
N GLY A 708 -3.61 20.76 -74.87
CA GLY A 708 -4.88 21.43 -74.65
C GLY A 708 -6.03 20.46 -74.39
N VAL A 709 -6.12 19.36 -75.13
CA VAL A 709 -7.19 18.37 -74.98
C VAL A 709 -7.04 17.52 -73.71
N LEU A 710 -5.83 17.26 -73.22
CA LEU A 710 -5.59 16.41 -72.04
C LEU A 710 -5.45 17.19 -70.73
N ILE A 711 -4.76 18.33 -70.73
CA ILE A 711 -4.51 19.11 -69.51
C ILE A 711 -5.73 19.94 -69.12
N ILE A 712 -6.48 20.50 -70.08
CA ILE A 712 -7.62 21.36 -69.75
C ILE A 712 -8.71 20.60 -68.98
N PRO A 713 -9.11 19.36 -69.35
CA PRO A 713 -10.05 18.58 -68.55
C PRO A 713 -9.49 18.18 -67.19
N LEU A 714 -8.20 17.87 -67.09
CA LEU A 714 -7.55 17.49 -65.84
C LEU A 714 -7.45 18.67 -64.85
N VAL A 715 -7.05 19.84 -65.34
CA VAL A 715 -6.98 21.08 -64.55
C VAL A 715 -8.39 21.52 -64.16
N LYS A 716 -9.38 21.42 -65.07
CA LYS A 716 -10.78 21.71 -64.76
C LYS A 716 -11.34 20.75 -63.71
N PHE A 717 -11.01 19.47 -63.78
CA PHE A 717 -11.39 18.47 -62.76
C PHE A 717 -10.77 18.80 -61.39
N ILE A 718 -9.49 19.19 -61.34
CA ILE A 718 -8.80 19.58 -60.10
C ILE A 718 -9.40 20.87 -59.52
N PHE A 719 -9.68 21.87 -60.36
CA PHE A 719 -10.29 23.14 -59.94
C PHE A 719 -11.73 22.96 -59.44
N ASP A 720 -12.56 22.19 -60.14
CA ASP A 720 -13.94 21.90 -59.73
C ASP A 720 -13.97 21.11 -58.41
N HIS A 721 -12.96 20.27 -58.16
CA HIS A 721 -12.80 19.54 -56.91
C HIS A 721 -12.38 20.45 -55.74
N GLN A 722 -11.44 21.37 -55.97
CA GLN A 722 -11.00 22.37 -54.98
C GLN A 722 -12.11 23.38 -54.63
N ILE A 723 -12.91 23.81 -55.62
CA ILE A 723 -14.04 24.75 -55.41
C ILE A 723 -15.16 24.09 -54.62
N LYS A 724 -15.48 22.81 -54.87
CA LYS A 724 -16.45 22.05 -54.05
C LYS A 724 -15.99 21.83 -52.60
N LYS A 725 -14.67 21.77 -52.36
CA LYS A 725 -14.08 21.62 -51.03
C LYS A 725 -14.04 22.92 -50.21
N ARG A 726 -14.20 24.09 -50.84
CA ARG A 726 -14.28 25.40 -50.16
C ARG A 726 -15.72 25.89 -49.92
N LYS A 727 -16.73 25.26 -50.53
CA LYS A 727 -18.16 25.58 -50.36
C LYS A 727 -18.91 24.65 -49.40
N LYS A 728 -18.25 23.58 -48.94
CA LYS A 728 -18.62 22.80 -47.75
C LYS A 728 -17.67 23.20 -46.63
#